data_AF-A0A923EFA1-F1
#
_entry.id   AF-A0A923EFA1-F1
#
_cell.length_a   1.000
_cell.length_b   1.000
_cell.length_c   1.000
_cell.angle_alpha   90.00
_cell.angle_beta   90.00
_cell.angle_gamma   90.00
#
_symmetry.space_group_name_H-M   'P 1'
#
loop_
_entity.id
_entity.type
_entity.pdbx_description
1 polymer ?
#
loop_
_entity_poly.entity_id
_entity_poly.type
_entity_poly.pdbx_seq_one_letter_code
_entity_poly.pdbx_strand_id
1 'polypeptide(L)'
;MKTIVGTSNRIIEINLSTGQVTDFQVGDDDRRRYLGGKGLGLKLLYDRMDRGIDPLGEQNHLAFMMGVLMGTGAPCTGRFSAITKSPLTGIMLHSSCGGPFGMAYKTAGYDGLLITGKAPAPVVIDIDESGARITDGTAIWGLDTHETQNRLNPDGKAGILAIGPAGENRVLIANVASGHRFLGRGGMGAVMGAKNLKAIVARGKAYKIVPTNQKLFAKAKKRAAGYIENNPVTSDNYRNYGTSSHVNWCNDSGILPVKNFQGGSHPQADQVSGETMRQRYNAKPSTCKPCSIMCGHKGTFADGSVHQIPEYETVGLLGPNLDIFDPDAITAFSDRCGLLGMDTISAGAVLAWCMEAGEKGLITTDLKFGVAEGIAQALDDMALRRGFGDEMANGTRMLSKHYGGSDFAIQVKGLEMPAYDPRGSWGQGLAYAVANRGACHLSATTFALEVAFGFLNPYTTRPKARFVKFFENLYAAVNSLHTCQFTSYAYVLEPPIVKYTPKFLLSLTMQYLPATAIMLMDISVFSKLWRSVTGLRLNQWQMLKAGARIHVLERYMNTGEGISRKDDTLPRRFLTEGRGCDDKQRTVPLQPMLNAYYRLRGYDPQGIPTEKTLKRLGIEPKWEMMTDERLGHFKMVSPGGKPVKWVYLSIMLWFVGRAIQAGARVDREVRKAFDTIPDGFTFALTVAPDGPAMVVGKDKAGKVRYLGANPRQRYIDLKLTIKNIEAAILLFTFQESTVMAVARDRLIVDGDIPAACTVVRILDMVEVFLLPKLLASLAVRRYPQWPPFRKYVGRTLIYLRTVVGL
;
A
#
# COMPACT_ATOMS: atom_id res chain seq x y z
N MET A 1 43.40 -4.75 -2.28
CA MET A 1 41.96 -4.65 -2.62
C MET A 1 41.77 -5.11 -4.06
N LYS A 2 40.96 -6.15 -4.28
CA LYS A 2 40.62 -6.71 -5.61
C LYS A 2 39.69 -5.74 -6.37
N THR A 3 39.48 -5.96 -7.67
CA THR A 3 38.61 -5.09 -8.50
C THR A 3 37.45 -5.88 -9.09
N ILE A 4 36.24 -5.35 -8.98
CA ILE A 4 35.06 -5.76 -9.74
C ILE A 4 34.78 -4.70 -10.81
N VAL A 5 34.74 -5.13 -12.07
CA VAL A 5 34.32 -4.27 -13.18
C VAL A 5 32.82 -4.45 -13.39
N GLY A 6 32.05 -3.40 -13.17
CA GLY A 6 30.59 -3.37 -13.22
C GLY A 6 29.93 -3.94 -11.97
N THR A 7 29.16 -5.01 -12.15
CA THR A 7 28.43 -5.73 -11.08
C THR A 7 29.05 -7.10 -10.88
N SER A 8 29.16 -7.60 -9.65
CA SER A 8 29.64 -8.98 -9.47
C SER A 8 28.62 -9.99 -10.00
N ASN A 9 27.34 -9.62 -10.00
CA ASN A 9 26.20 -10.48 -10.33
C ASN A 9 26.13 -11.74 -9.47
N ARG A 10 26.86 -11.79 -8.34
CA ARG A 10 26.86 -12.90 -7.39
C ARG A 10 25.88 -12.61 -6.26
N ILE A 11 25.01 -13.56 -5.97
CA ILE A 11 24.05 -13.52 -4.86
C ILE A 11 24.32 -14.73 -3.98
N ILE A 12 24.47 -14.50 -2.68
CA ILE A 12 24.55 -15.60 -1.71
C ILE A 12 23.12 -16.05 -1.41
N GLU A 13 22.86 -17.34 -1.46
CA GLU A 13 21.61 -17.94 -1.00
C GLU A 13 21.87 -18.76 0.25
N ILE A 14 21.04 -18.58 1.29
CA ILE A 14 21.17 -19.27 2.57
C ILE A 14 19.82 -19.90 2.93
N ASN A 15 19.85 -21.19 3.26
CA ASN A 15 18.74 -21.87 3.93
C ASN A 15 19.08 -22.04 5.40
N LEU A 16 18.37 -21.32 6.27
CA LEU A 16 18.61 -21.35 7.72
C LEU A 16 18.20 -22.66 8.39
N SER A 17 17.27 -23.42 7.79
CA SER A 17 16.84 -24.72 8.32
C SER A 17 17.91 -25.80 8.09
N THR A 18 18.62 -25.76 6.96
CA THR A 18 19.65 -26.74 6.60
C THR A 18 21.08 -26.26 6.83
N GLY A 19 21.28 -24.95 7.03
CA GLY A 19 22.60 -24.31 7.08
C GLY A 19 23.30 -24.22 5.72
N GLN A 20 22.63 -24.59 4.63
CA GLN A 20 23.22 -24.59 3.29
C GLN A 20 23.47 -23.16 2.80
N VAL A 21 24.66 -22.92 2.26
CA VAL A 21 25.08 -21.67 1.62
C VAL A 21 25.48 -21.97 0.17
N THR A 22 24.83 -21.30 -0.79
CA THR A 22 25.11 -21.44 -2.24
C THR A 22 25.28 -20.09 -2.90
N ASP A 23 25.94 -20.07 -4.06
CA ASP A 23 26.07 -18.89 -4.90
C ASP A 23 25.13 -18.98 -6.10
N PHE A 24 24.42 -17.89 -6.39
CA PHE A 24 23.61 -17.72 -7.58
C PHE A 24 24.18 -16.59 -8.46
N GLN A 25 24.38 -16.88 -9.75
CA GLN A 25 24.86 -15.92 -10.72
C GLN A 25 23.70 -15.31 -11.52
N VAL A 26 23.55 -13.98 -11.46
CA VAL A 26 22.51 -13.23 -12.17
C VAL A 26 22.84 -13.14 -13.66
N GLY A 27 21.93 -13.61 -14.51
CA GLY A 27 22.04 -13.50 -15.96
C GLY A 27 21.77 -12.09 -16.50
N ASP A 28 22.34 -11.79 -17.67
CA ASP A 28 22.21 -10.49 -18.34
C ASP A 28 20.76 -10.14 -18.72
N ASP A 29 19.92 -11.14 -19.03
CA ASP A 29 18.51 -10.90 -19.36
C ASP A 29 17.73 -10.38 -18.14
N ASP A 30 17.86 -11.06 -17.00
CA ASP A 30 17.25 -10.62 -15.75
C ASP A 30 17.79 -9.25 -15.32
N ARG A 31 19.10 -9.04 -15.44
CA ARG A 31 19.72 -7.74 -15.17
C ARG A 31 19.12 -6.64 -16.05
N ARG A 32 18.88 -6.89 -17.34
CA ARG A 32 18.28 -5.91 -18.27
C ARG A 32 16.79 -5.69 -18.02
N ARG A 33 16.05 -6.75 -17.69
CA ARG A 33 14.59 -6.71 -17.52
C ARG A 33 14.16 -6.16 -16.16
N TYR A 34 14.95 -6.41 -15.14
CA TYR A 34 14.64 -6.11 -13.74
C TYR A 34 15.66 -5.19 -13.05
N LEU A 35 16.71 -4.77 -13.76
CA LEU A 35 17.72 -3.77 -13.38
C LEU A 35 18.61 -4.18 -12.20
N GLY A 36 18.05 -4.45 -11.03
CA GLY A 36 18.75 -4.71 -9.77
C GLY A 36 17.85 -4.43 -8.58
N GLY A 37 18.42 -4.28 -7.37
CA GLY A 37 17.71 -3.78 -6.19
C GLY A 37 16.31 -4.39 -6.03
N LYS A 38 15.28 -3.53 -5.94
CA LYS A 38 13.87 -3.93 -5.84
C LYS A 38 13.46 -4.93 -6.92
N GLY A 39 13.67 -4.58 -8.19
CA GLY A 39 13.16 -5.32 -9.32
C GLY A 39 13.75 -6.72 -9.44
N LEU A 40 15.07 -6.84 -9.27
CA LEU A 40 15.75 -8.13 -9.31
C LEU A 40 15.37 -8.98 -8.10
N GLY A 41 15.33 -8.40 -6.90
CA GLY A 41 14.90 -9.12 -5.70
C GLY A 41 13.47 -9.66 -5.84
N LEU A 42 12.55 -8.85 -6.37
CA LEU A 42 11.18 -9.26 -6.61
C LEU A 42 11.08 -10.41 -7.64
N LYS A 43 11.86 -10.34 -8.73
CA LYS A 43 11.92 -11.43 -9.72
C LYS A 43 12.43 -12.73 -9.11
N LEU A 44 13.51 -12.67 -8.33
CA LEU A 44 14.08 -13.85 -7.69
C LEU A 44 13.12 -14.50 -6.69
N LEU A 45 12.36 -13.69 -5.95
CA LEU A 45 11.29 -14.15 -5.08
C LEU A 45 10.12 -14.74 -5.85
N TYR A 46 9.70 -14.11 -6.96
CA TYR A 46 8.65 -14.64 -7.82
C TYR A 46 8.97 -16.05 -8.35
N ASP A 47 10.24 -16.29 -8.69
CA ASP A 47 10.68 -17.59 -9.21
C ASP A 47 10.68 -18.69 -8.13
N ARG A 48 10.89 -18.32 -6.86
CA ARG A 48 11.14 -19.25 -5.74
C ARG A 48 9.95 -19.42 -4.81
N MET A 49 9.06 -18.44 -4.74
CA MET A 49 7.93 -18.43 -3.82
C MET A 49 6.64 -18.86 -4.52
N ASP A 50 5.80 -19.57 -3.77
CA ASP A 50 4.41 -19.81 -4.12
C ASP A 50 3.51 -18.77 -3.45
N ARG A 51 2.27 -18.65 -3.96
CA ARG A 51 1.25 -17.78 -3.35
C ARG A 51 0.68 -18.41 -2.08
N GLY A 52 0.12 -17.60 -1.19
CA GLY A 52 -0.61 -18.06 -0.01
C GLY A 52 0.28 -18.57 1.13
N ILE A 53 1.60 -18.43 1.02
CA ILE A 53 2.52 -18.80 2.10
C ILE A 53 2.32 -17.91 3.34
N ASP A 54 2.61 -18.44 4.52
CA ASP A 54 2.65 -17.65 5.75
C ASP A 54 3.82 -16.64 5.72
N PRO A 55 3.58 -15.33 5.88
CA PRO A 55 4.65 -14.34 5.97
C PRO A 55 5.64 -14.56 7.12
N LEU A 56 5.26 -15.21 8.21
CA LEU A 56 6.18 -15.55 9.31
C LEU A 56 6.72 -16.99 9.22
N GLY A 57 6.34 -17.72 8.17
CA GLY A 57 6.74 -19.10 7.93
C GLY A 57 8.14 -19.25 7.34
N GLU A 58 8.61 -20.50 7.30
CA GLU A 58 9.93 -20.86 6.76
C GLU A 58 10.02 -20.62 5.25
N GLN A 59 8.90 -20.75 4.53
CA GLN A 59 8.79 -20.61 3.08
C GLN A 59 8.89 -19.15 2.62
N ASN A 60 8.68 -18.18 3.52
CA ASN A 60 8.85 -16.77 3.16
C ASN A 60 10.33 -16.46 2.96
N HIS A 61 10.65 -15.79 1.86
CA HIS A 61 12.02 -15.42 1.52
C HIS A 61 12.31 -13.97 1.95
N LEU A 62 13.53 -13.73 2.39
CA LEU A 62 14.10 -12.39 2.56
C LEU A 62 15.16 -12.17 1.49
N ALA A 63 15.01 -11.12 0.68
CA ALA A 63 16.04 -10.70 -0.26
C ALA A 63 16.64 -9.36 0.16
N PHE A 64 17.95 -9.29 0.32
CA PHE A 64 18.69 -8.03 0.50
C PHE A 64 19.53 -7.78 -0.75
N MET A 65 19.17 -6.76 -1.53
CA MET A 65 19.71 -6.51 -2.87
C MET A 65 20.44 -5.18 -2.92
N MET A 66 21.75 -5.23 -3.17
CA MET A 66 22.61 -4.06 -3.20
C MET A 66 22.36 -3.22 -4.45
N GLY A 67 22.61 -1.91 -4.34
CA GLY A 67 22.47 -1.00 -5.46
C GLY A 67 23.45 -1.31 -6.58
N VAL A 68 22.98 -1.21 -7.83
CA VAL A 68 23.80 -1.44 -9.02
C VAL A 68 24.93 -0.40 -9.08
N LEU A 69 24.62 0.84 -8.71
CA LEU A 69 25.55 1.96 -8.74
C LEU A 69 26.40 2.10 -7.46
N MET A 70 26.20 1.23 -6.48
CA MET A 70 26.88 1.31 -5.19
C MET A 70 28.38 1.01 -5.35
N GLY A 71 29.22 1.75 -4.61
CA GLY A 71 30.68 1.58 -4.65
C GLY A 71 31.38 2.22 -5.86
N THR A 72 30.63 2.63 -6.88
CA THR A 72 31.19 3.23 -8.12
C THR A 72 31.55 4.72 -7.98
N GLY A 73 31.11 5.37 -6.88
CA GLY A 73 31.25 6.80 -6.67
C GLY A 73 30.20 7.66 -7.40
N ALA A 74 29.11 7.07 -7.88
CA ALA A 74 27.92 7.81 -8.31
C ALA A 74 27.29 8.55 -7.12
N PRO A 75 26.67 9.73 -7.33
CA PRO A 75 26.11 10.51 -6.24
C PRO A 75 24.89 9.82 -5.63
N CYS A 76 24.82 9.79 -4.30
CA CYS A 76 23.64 9.31 -3.55
C CYS A 76 23.27 7.82 -3.78
N THR A 77 24.25 6.95 -4.03
CA THR A 77 24.05 5.52 -4.34
C THR A 77 24.43 4.57 -3.19
N GLY A 78 24.46 5.06 -1.96
CA GLY A 78 24.73 4.29 -0.73
C GLY A 78 23.50 3.60 -0.15
N ARG A 79 22.58 3.11 -0.99
CA ARG A 79 21.30 2.54 -0.57
C ARG A 79 21.18 1.08 -1.06
N PHE A 80 20.43 0.23 -0.35
CA PHE A 80 20.09 -1.13 -0.80
C PHE A 80 18.60 -1.45 -0.54
N SER A 81 18.05 -2.41 -1.30
CA SER A 81 16.66 -2.88 -1.13
C SER A 81 16.58 -4.10 -0.25
N ALA A 82 15.48 -4.22 0.48
CA ALA A 82 15.03 -5.50 0.99
C ALA A 82 13.61 -5.84 0.49
N ILE A 83 13.35 -7.11 0.20
CA ILE A 83 12.09 -7.60 -0.36
C ILE A 83 11.67 -8.87 0.40
N THR A 84 10.37 -9.00 0.72
CA THR A 84 9.76 -10.17 1.39
C THR A 84 8.24 -10.13 1.24
N LYS A 85 7.52 -11.16 1.70
CA LYS A 85 6.09 -11.05 1.99
C LYS A 85 5.90 -10.44 3.38
N SER A 86 5.10 -9.38 3.50
CA SER A 86 4.88 -8.67 4.76
C SER A 86 3.90 -9.41 5.66
N PRO A 87 4.21 -9.56 6.96
CA PRO A 87 3.26 -10.09 7.93
C PRO A 87 2.18 -9.06 8.32
N LEU A 88 2.48 -7.76 8.20
CA LEU A 88 1.50 -6.70 8.43
C LEU A 88 0.43 -6.65 7.33
N THR A 89 0.82 -6.70 6.06
CA THR A 89 -0.13 -6.49 4.95
C THR A 89 -0.63 -7.79 4.33
N GLY A 90 0.13 -8.88 4.45
CA GLY A 90 -0.13 -10.16 3.81
C GLY A 90 0.33 -10.22 2.35
N ILE A 91 1.03 -9.20 1.85
CA ILE A 91 1.41 -9.05 0.44
C ILE A 91 2.89 -8.67 0.28
N MET A 92 3.37 -8.55 -0.96
CA MET A 92 4.77 -8.21 -1.22
C MET A 92 5.14 -6.85 -0.65
N LEU A 93 6.30 -6.83 0.01
CA LEU A 93 6.90 -5.67 0.62
C LEU A 93 8.27 -5.41 0.02
N HIS A 94 8.51 -4.15 -0.27
CA HIS A 94 9.83 -3.61 -0.55
C HIS A 94 10.16 -2.56 0.51
N SER A 95 11.41 -2.52 0.97
CA SER A 95 11.94 -1.44 1.80
C SER A 95 13.33 -1.01 1.30
N SER A 96 13.70 0.24 1.51
CA SER A 96 15.00 0.80 1.10
C SER A 96 15.70 1.39 2.31
N CYS A 97 16.97 1.01 2.51
CA CYS A 97 17.77 1.50 3.62
C CYS A 97 19.08 2.08 3.12
N GLY A 98 19.56 3.10 3.83
CA GLY A 98 20.92 3.60 3.72
C GLY A 98 21.83 2.90 4.71
N GLY A 99 22.73 3.66 5.33
CA GLY A 99 23.59 3.16 6.41
C GLY A 99 24.82 2.41 5.92
N PRO A 100 25.60 1.82 6.85
CA PRO A 100 26.89 1.20 6.55
C PRO A 100 26.78 -0.18 5.89
N PHE A 101 25.70 -0.94 6.12
CA PHE A 101 25.59 -2.34 5.69
C PHE A 101 25.80 -2.53 4.19
N GLY A 102 25.01 -1.81 3.38
CA GLY A 102 24.99 -2.09 1.95
C GLY A 102 26.36 -1.92 1.28
N MET A 103 27.09 -0.86 1.65
CA MET A 103 28.43 -0.61 1.11
C MET A 103 29.43 -1.68 1.56
N ALA A 104 29.36 -2.10 2.82
CA ALA A 104 30.20 -3.17 3.33
C ALA A 104 29.94 -4.48 2.56
N TYR A 105 28.67 -4.86 2.41
CA TYR A 105 28.27 -6.06 1.65
C TYR A 105 28.72 -6.01 0.18
N LYS A 106 28.46 -4.89 -0.50
CA LYS A 106 28.86 -4.69 -1.90
C LYS A 106 30.37 -4.81 -2.10
N THR A 107 31.14 -4.28 -1.16
CA THR A 107 32.61 -4.31 -1.21
C THR A 107 33.23 -5.57 -0.61
N ALA A 108 32.43 -6.45 0.00
CA ALA A 108 32.79 -7.84 0.29
C ALA A 108 32.82 -8.70 -1.00
N GLY A 109 32.04 -8.32 -2.02
CA GLY A 109 32.10 -8.92 -3.36
C GLY A 109 30.76 -9.37 -3.96
N TYR A 110 29.65 -9.10 -3.27
CA TYR A 110 28.34 -9.66 -3.61
C TYR A 110 27.31 -8.57 -3.91
N ASP A 111 26.32 -8.91 -4.73
CA ASP A 111 25.25 -8.01 -5.16
C ASP A 111 23.92 -8.27 -4.45
N GLY A 112 23.78 -9.41 -3.77
CA GLY A 112 22.61 -9.67 -2.95
C GLY A 112 22.76 -10.89 -2.04
N LEU A 113 21.79 -11.02 -1.14
CA LEU A 113 21.60 -12.12 -0.20
C LEU A 113 20.14 -12.58 -0.27
N LEU A 114 19.90 -13.87 -0.44
CA LEU A 114 18.59 -14.50 -0.32
C LEU A 114 18.59 -15.44 0.88
N ILE A 115 17.57 -15.34 1.73
CA ILE A 115 17.43 -16.16 2.93
C ILE A 115 16.08 -16.85 2.92
N THR A 116 16.08 -18.15 3.18
CA THR A 116 14.90 -18.99 3.38
C THR A 116 15.07 -19.88 4.61
N GLY A 117 14.04 -20.64 4.99
CA GLY A 117 14.08 -21.50 6.17
C GLY A 117 13.99 -20.72 7.48
N LYS A 118 14.28 -21.40 8.59
CA LYS A 118 14.30 -20.88 9.96
C LYS A 118 15.37 -21.61 10.76
N ALA A 119 16.20 -20.86 11.48
CA ALA A 119 17.21 -21.46 12.34
C ALA A 119 16.56 -22.04 13.63
N PRO A 120 17.06 -23.15 14.18
CA PRO A 120 16.51 -23.75 15.40
C PRO A 120 16.72 -22.89 16.66
N ALA A 121 17.73 -22.02 16.66
CA ALA A 121 18.05 -21.07 17.72
C ALA A 121 18.45 -19.71 17.12
N PRO A 122 18.54 -18.62 17.91
CA PRO A 122 19.05 -17.34 17.44
C PRO A 122 20.40 -17.43 16.74
N VAL A 123 20.51 -16.85 15.54
CA VAL A 123 21.75 -16.84 14.73
C VAL A 123 22.11 -15.45 14.21
N VAL A 124 23.38 -15.32 13.84
CA VAL A 124 23.95 -14.20 13.09
C VAL A 124 24.56 -14.74 11.80
N ILE A 125 24.44 -14.00 10.70
CA ILE A 125 25.14 -14.31 9.45
C ILE A 125 26.33 -13.36 9.31
N ASP A 126 27.56 -13.87 9.27
CA ASP A 126 28.79 -13.11 9.03
C ASP A 126 29.27 -13.32 7.59
N ILE A 127 29.53 -12.22 6.88
CA ILE A 127 29.82 -12.21 5.44
C ILE A 127 31.10 -11.43 5.19
N ASP A 128 32.03 -12.05 4.49
CA ASP A 128 33.30 -11.48 4.04
C ASP A 128 33.60 -11.93 2.59
N GLU A 129 34.80 -11.65 2.07
CA GLU A 129 35.16 -12.04 0.71
C GLU A 129 35.18 -13.54 0.42
N SER A 130 35.22 -14.38 1.46
CA SER A 130 35.24 -15.84 1.34
C SER A 130 33.84 -16.45 1.25
N GLY A 131 32.79 -15.74 1.66
CA GLY A 131 31.41 -16.23 1.64
C GLY A 131 30.61 -15.77 2.85
N ALA A 132 29.61 -16.58 3.20
CA ALA A 132 28.79 -16.37 4.39
C ALA A 132 28.97 -17.54 5.38
N ARG A 133 28.95 -17.22 6.67
CA ARG A 133 28.96 -18.17 7.78
C ARG A 133 27.81 -17.87 8.72
N ILE A 134 27.15 -18.91 9.22
CA ILE A 134 26.11 -18.79 10.24
C ILE A 134 26.77 -19.05 11.59
N THR A 135 26.60 -18.13 12.54
CA THR A 135 27.16 -18.21 13.89
C THR A 135 26.06 -18.11 14.94
N ASP A 136 26.32 -18.58 16.15
CA ASP A 136 25.40 -18.42 17.28
C ASP A 136 25.10 -16.93 17.53
N GLY A 137 23.82 -16.63 17.77
CA GLY A 137 23.33 -15.30 18.11
C GLY A 137 22.63 -15.27 19.48
N THR A 138 22.73 -16.34 20.27
CA THR A 138 21.97 -16.49 21.52
C THR A 138 22.36 -15.43 22.54
N ALA A 139 23.65 -15.13 22.67
CA ALA A 139 24.17 -14.16 23.64
C ALA A 139 23.75 -12.70 23.39
N ILE A 140 23.21 -12.38 22.21
CA ILE A 140 22.76 -11.04 21.84
C ILE A 140 21.25 -10.95 21.60
N TRP A 141 20.52 -12.06 21.73
CA TRP A 141 19.07 -12.07 21.68
C TRP A 141 18.51 -11.31 22.91
N GLY A 142 17.51 -10.46 22.70
CA GLY A 142 16.96 -9.55 23.71
C GLY A 142 17.61 -8.16 23.74
N LEU A 143 18.81 -8.00 23.17
CA LEU A 143 19.47 -6.68 23.11
C LEU A 143 18.76 -5.75 22.11
N ASP A 144 18.85 -4.44 22.36
CA ASP A 144 18.35 -3.44 21.43
C ASP A 144 19.19 -3.36 20.14
N THR A 145 18.70 -2.63 19.14
CA THR A 145 19.39 -2.51 17.84
C THR A 145 20.75 -1.83 17.96
N HIS A 146 20.96 -0.93 18.91
CA HIS A 146 22.20 -0.19 19.07
C HIS A 146 23.26 -1.05 19.78
N GLU A 147 22.91 -1.67 20.90
CA GLU A 147 23.76 -2.60 21.64
C GLU A 147 24.18 -3.78 20.78
N THR A 148 23.24 -4.37 20.03
CA THR A 148 23.53 -5.46 19.08
C THR A 148 24.60 -5.04 18.07
N GLN A 149 24.45 -3.86 17.47
CA GLN A 149 25.40 -3.36 16.47
C GLN A 149 26.78 -3.07 17.07
N ASN A 150 26.83 -2.49 18.28
CA ASN A 150 28.10 -2.23 18.96
C ASN A 150 28.82 -3.52 19.33
N ARG A 151 28.08 -4.55 19.79
CA ARG A 151 28.66 -5.85 20.14
C ARG A 151 29.25 -6.57 18.93
N LEU A 152 28.61 -6.46 17.77
CA LEU A 152 29.02 -7.11 16.51
C LEU A 152 30.04 -6.29 15.69
N ASN A 153 30.26 -5.02 16.04
CA ASN A 153 31.14 -4.11 15.32
C ASN A 153 32.10 -3.34 16.24
N PRO A 154 32.89 -4.02 17.10
CA PRO A 154 33.71 -3.36 18.11
C PRO A 154 34.80 -2.44 17.51
N ASP A 155 35.25 -2.71 16.29
CA ASP A 155 36.26 -1.90 15.59
C ASP A 155 35.66 -0.85 14.63
N GLY A 156 34.33 -0.81 14.51
CA GLY A 156 33.60 0.12 13.63
C GLY A 156 33.81 -0.11 12.13
N LYS A 157 34.37 -1.24 11.70
CA LYS A 157 34.72 -1.50 10.28
C LYS A 157 33.68 -2.30 9.52
N ALA A 158 32.83 -3.05 10.21
CA ALA A 158 31.75 -3.82 9.61
C ALA A 158 30.50 -2.95 9.36
N GLY A 159 29.66 -3.41 8.44
CA GLY A 159 28.30 -2.92 8.27
C GLY A 159 27.31 -3.95 8.80
N ILE A 160 26.38 -3.53 9.67
CA ILE A 160 25.46 -4.44 10.35
C ILE A 160 24.02 -4.17 9.89
N LEU A 161 23.22 -5.24 9.78
CA LEU A 161 21.77 -5.21 9.89
C LEU A 161 21.36 -5.92 11.17
N ALA A 162 20.50 -5.31 11.98
CA ALA A 162 20.04 -5.90 13.24
C ALA A 162 18.55 -5.65 13.48
N ILE A 163 17.88 -6.60 14.12
CA ILE A 163 16.56 -6.39 14.73
C ILE A 163 16.70 -6.10 16.22
N GLY A 164 15.77 -5.33 16.77
CA GLY A 164 15.60 -5.16 18.22
C GLY A 164 14.52 -6.10 18.78
N PRO A 165 14.13 -5.92 20.05
CA PRO A 165 13.10 -6.72 20.71
C PRO A 165 11.78 -6.82 19.94
N ALA A 166 11.35 -5.76 19.24
CA ALA A 166 10.12 -5.80 18.45
C ALA A 166 10.20 -6.83 17.31
N GLY A 167 11.36 -6.99 16.68
CA GLY A 167 11.58 -8.01 15.66
C GLY A 167 11.55 -9.41 16.24
N GLU A 168 12.24 -9.62 17.37
CA GLU A 168 12.31 -10.89 18.09
C GLU A 168 10.93 -11.37 18.53
N ASN A 169 10.10 -10.45 19.04
CA ASN A 169 8.72 -10.69 19.46
C ASN A 169 7.71 -10.65 18.30
N ARG A 170 8.17 -10.56 17.05
CA ARG A 170 7.33 -10.61 15.85
C ARG A 170 6.23 -9.55 15.83
N VAL A 171 6.53 -8.33 16.27
CA VAL A 171 5.65 -7.17 16.15
C VAL A 171 5.47 -6.85 14.67
N LEU A 172 4.22 -6.76 14.19
CA LEU A 172 3.95 -6.68 12.75
C LEU A 172 4.46 -5.39 12.11
N ILE A 173 4.74 -4.36 12.92
CA ILE A 173 5.34 -3.10 12.48
C ILE A 173 6.86 -3.03 12.74
N ALA A 174 7.52 -4.14 13.07
CA ALA A 174 8.96 -4.17 13.35
C ALA A 174 9.81 -3.86 12.10
N ASN A 175 10.88 -3.11 12.33
CA ASN A 175 11.86 -2.67 11.32
C ASN A 175 13.20 -3.43 11.46
N VAL A 176 14.15 -3.11 10.59
CA VAL A 176 15.54 -3.60 10.67
C VAL A 176 16.48 -2.41 10.58
N ALA A 177 17.45 -2.30 11.48
CA ALA A 177 18.37 -1.17 11.60
C ALA A 177 19.73 -1.45 10.92
N SER A 178 20.32 -0.42 10.31
CA SER A 178 21.72 -0.34 9.86
C SER A 178 22.33 1.02 10.23
N GLY A 179 23.18 1.03 11.25
CA GLY A 179 23.49 2.24 12.00
C GLY A 179 22.21 2.86 12.55
N HIS A 180 21.98 4.13 12.20
CA HIS A 180 20.76 4.91 12.50
C HIS A 180 19.79 4.97 11.31
N ARG A 181 19.86 4.02 10.36
CA ARG A 181 19.00 3.94 9.16
C ARG A 181 18.19 2.66 9.18
N PHE A 182 17.00 2.68 8.59
CA PHE A 182 16.04 1.59 8.77
C PHE A 182 15.47 1.06 7.45
N LEU A 183 15.32 -0.26 7.37
CA LEU A 183 14.32 -0.90 6.54
C LEU A 183 12.97 -0.77 7.27
N GLY A 184 12.35 0.39 7.11
CA GLY A 184 11.41 0.93 8.10
C GLY A 184 10.05 0.23 8.23
N ARG A 185 9.41 -0.15 7.12
CA ARG A 185 7.95 -0.42 7.11
C ARG A 185 7.58 -1.85 6.78
N GLY A 186 6.40 -2.27 7.25
CA GLY A 186 5.73 -3.50 6.80
C GLY A 186 6.16 -4.79 7.51
N GLY A 187 6.92 -4.71 8.61
CA GLY A 187 7.16 -5.88 9.46
C GLY A 187 8.32 -6.77 9.05
N MET A 188 9.33 -6.22 8.36
CA MET A 188 10.51 -7.01 7.97
C MET A 188 11.30 -7.51 9.17
N GLY A 189 11.34 -6.73 10.27
CA GLY A 189 11.96 -7.16 11.51
C GLY A 189 11.30 -8.40 12.10
N ALA A 190 9.96 -8.50 12.01
CA ALA A 190 9.22 -9.68 12.45
C ALA A 190 9.52 -10.92 11.59
N VAL A 191 9.72 -10.76 10.28
CA VAL A 191 10.13 -11.88 9.41
C VAL A 191 11.52 -12.37 9.80
N MET A 192 12.48 -11.47 10.06
CA MET A 192 13.81 -11.84 10.54
C MET A 192 13.75 -12.56 11.89
N GLY A 193 12.99 -12.01 12.86
CA GLY A 193 12.83 -12.63 14.18
C GLY A 193 12.11 -13.97 14.14
N ALA A 194 11.09 -14.15 13.28
CA ALA A 194 10.42 -15.44 13.10
C ALA A 194 11.34 -16.53 12.56
N LYS A 195 12.40 -16.14 11.84
CA LYS A 195 13.46 -17.04 11.34
C LYS A 195 14.61 -17.23 12.32
N ASN A 196 14.51 -16.67 13.53
CA ASN A 196 15.57 -16.60 14.55
C ASN A 196 16.86 -15.92 14.05
N LEU A 197 16.75 -15.00 13.08
CA LEU A 197 17.88 -14.26 12.54
C LEU A 197 18.01 -12.91 13.24
N LYS A 198 18.98 -12.78 14.17
CA LYS A 198 19.20 -11.56 14.95
C LYS A 198 19.88 -10.46 14.14
N ALA A 199 20.91 -10.84 13.38
CA ALA A 199 21.72 -9.87 12.66
C ALA A 199 22.42 -10.45 11.43
N ILE A 200 22.82 -9.55 10.52
CA ILE A 200 23.68 -9.83 9.37
C ILE A 200 24.86 -8.86 9.44
N VAL A 201 26.07 -9.41 9.51
CA VAL A 201 27.35 -8.70 9.57
C VAL A 201 28.00 -8.78 8.20
N ALA A 202 28.37 -7.64 7.62
CA ALA A 202 29.11 -7.57 6.37
C ALA A 202 30.48 -6.90 6.58
N ARG A 203 31.55 -7.57 6.14
CA ARG A 203 32.94 -7.12 6.22
C ARG A 203 33.41 -6.74 4.82
N GLY A 204 33.47 -5.43 4.58
CA GLY A 204 33.72 -4.88 3.26
C GLY A 204 35.19 -4.56 2.95
N LYS A 205 35.38 -3.76 1.89
CA LYS A 205 36.67 -3.23 1.39
C LYS A 205 37.65 -4.26 0.81
N ALA A 206 37.26 -5.53 0.70
CA ALA A 206 38.03 -6.51 -0.05
C ALA A 206 38.07 -6.18 -1.55
N TYR A 207 36.99 -5.59 -2.08
CA TYR A 207 36.82 -5.21 -3.48
C TYR A 207 36.55 -3.71 -3.68
N LYS A 208 37.13 -3.16 -4.75
CA LYS A 208 36.76 -1.88 -5.35
C LYS A 208 35.85 -2.11 -6.55
N ILE A 209 34.80 -1.30 -6.67
CA ILE A 209 33.86 -1.38 -7.80
C ILE A 209 34.20 -0.29 -8.83
N VAL A 210 34.38 -0.68 -10.08
CA VAL A 210 34.73 0.23 -11.19
C VAL A 210 33.68 0.09 -12.31
N PRO A 211 33.15 1.18 -12.87
CA PRO A 211 32.20 1.10 -14.00
C PRO A 211 32.82 0.46 -15.24
N THR A 212 32.06 -0.36 -15.98
CA THR A 212 32.50 -0.95 -17.26
C THR A 212 32.87 0.10 -18.30
N ASN A 213 32.13 1.22 -18.39
CA ASN A 213 32.44 2.34 -19.28
C ASN A 213 32.73 3.62 -18.48
N GLN A 214 34.00 3.83 -18.14
CA GLN A 214 34.44 4.95 -17.30
C GLN A 214 34.21 6.33 -17.93
N LYS A 215 34.40 6.48 -19.26
CA LYS A 215 34.18 7.77 -19.96
C LYS A 215 32.72 8.19 -19.90
N LEU A 216 31.80 7.26 -20.22
CA LEU A 216 30.36 7.52 -20.14
C LEU A 216 29.95 7.79 -18.68
N PHE A 217 30.49 7.02 -17.74
CA PHE A 217 30.20 7.18 -16.31
C PHE A 217 30.63 8.56 -15.81
N ALA A 218 31.84 9.02 -16.13
CA ALA A 218 32.33 10.33 -15.72
C ALA A 218 31.42 11.47 -16.22
N LYS A 219 30.98 11.42 -17.49
CA LYS A 219 30.04 12.40 -18.06
C LYS A 219 28.68 12.36 -17.36
N ALA A 220 28.13 11.16 -17.14
CA ALA A 220 26.84 10.98 -16.47
C ALA A 220 26.89 11.44 -15.00
N LYS A 221 27.96 11.08 -14.28
CA LYS A 221 28.23 11.49 -12.90
C LYS A 221 28.35 13.02 -12.78
N LYS A 222 29.11 13.68 -13.66
CA LYS A 222 29.24 15.15 -13.65
C LYS A 222 27.88 15.83 -13.83
N ARG A 223 27.07 15.36 -14.78
CA ARG A 223 25.71 15.90 -15.01
C ARG A 223 24.79 15.64 -13.81
N ALA A 224 24.82 14.44 -13.26
CA ALA A 224 24.05 14.04 -12.09
C ALA A 224 24.39 14.91 -10.86
N ALA A 225 25.68 15.13 -10.60
CA ALA A 225 26.13 16.01 -9.52
C ALA A 225 25.67 17.46 -9.76
N GLY A 226 25.87 17.98 -10.98
CA GLY A 226 25.41 19.33 -11.33
C GLY A 226 23.90 19.54 -11.14
N TYR A 227 23.08 18.53 -11.45
CA TYR A 227 21.63 18.60 -11.17
C TYR A 227 21.34 18.67 -9.67
N ILE A 228 22.03 17.90 -8.84
CA ILE A 228 21.80 17.93 -7.39
C ILE A 228 22.21 19.29 -6.81
N GLU A 229 23.33 19.85 -7.23
CA GLU A 229 23.83 21.13 -6.71
C GLU A 229 23.01 22.33 -7.18
N ASN A 230 22.41 22.27 -8.38
CA ASN A 230 21.64 23.37 -8.94
C ASN A 230 20.17 23.39 -8.51
N ASN A 231 19.67 22.33 -7.86
CA ASN A 231 18.25 22.19 -7.52
C ASN A 231 17.98 22.64 -6.07
N PRO A 232 17.14 23.67 -5.83
CA PRO A 232 16.92 24.23 -4.48
C PRO A 232 16.40 23.23 -3.45
N VAL A 233 15.62 22.22 -3.86
CA VAL A 233 15.12 21.19 -2.93
C VAL A 233 16.29 20.37 -2.39
N THR A 234 17.24 19.99 -3.25
CA THR A 234 18.35 19.12 -2.86
C THR A 234 19.60 19.85 -2.37
N SER A 235 19.88 21.06 -2.88
CA SER A 235 21.11 21.80 -2.54
C SER A 235 20.94 22.80 -1.41
N ASP A 236 19.71 23.19 -1.10
CA ASP A 236 19.40 24.16 -0.04
C ASP A 236 18.46 23.53 1.00
N ASN A 237 17.20 23.32 0.66
CA ASN A 237 16.17 22.93 1.63
C ASN A 237 16.54 21.64 2.40
N TYR A 238 16.70 20.51 1.71
CA TYR A 238 17.08 19.25 2.37
C TYR A 238 18.46 19.31 3.01
N ARG A 239 19.39 20.07 2.46
CA ARG A 239 20.76 20.17 2.99
C ARG A 239 20.77 20.89 4.33
N ASN A 240 19.98 21.94 4.45
CA ASN A 240 19.94 22.80 5.63
C ASN A 240 18.99 22.26 6.70
N TYR A 241 17.78 21.86 6.31
CA TYR A 241 16.67 21.60 7.25
C TYR A 241 16.20 20.14 7.27
N GLY A 242 16.76 19.31 6.39
CA GLY A 242 16.41 17.89 6.28
C GLY A 242 15.04 17.68 5.67
N THR A 243 14.46 16.51 5.87
CA THR A 243 13.10 16.26 5.38
C THR A 243 12.05 17.01 6.19
N SER A 244 12.34 17.34 7.46
CA SER A 244 11.42 17.99 8.40
C SER A 244 11.05 19.43 8.04
N SER A 245 11.70 20.05 7.05
CA SER A 245 11.19 21.28 6.42
C SER A 245 9.83 21.09 5.73
N HIS A 246 9.44 19.84 5.47
CA HIS A 246 8.10 19.54 4.97
C HIS A 246 7.00 19.89 5.97
N VAL A 247 7.29 20.03 7.28
CA VAL A 247 6.27 20.34 8.30
C VAL A 247 5.52 21.63 7.96
N ASN A 248 6.22 22.75 7.83
CA ASN A 248 5.61 24.05 7.56
C ASN A 248 4.90 24.05 6.21
N TRP A 249 5.57 23.53 5.18
CA TRP A 249 4.98 23.47 3.85
C TRP A 249 3.70 22.60 3.79
N CYS A 250 3.66 21.48 4.50
CA CYS A 250 2.47 20.63 4.60
C CYS A 250 1.38 21.31 5.44
N ASN A 251 1.76 22.02 6.51
CA ASN A 251 0.84 22.77 7.35
C ASN A 251 0.14 23.90 6.56
N ASP A 252 0.91 24.71 5.84
CA ASP A 252 0.42 25.83 5.03
C ASP A 252 -0.51 25.36 3.90
N SER A 253 -0.23 24.16 3.37
CA SER A 253 -1.03 23.54 2.33
C SER A 253 -2.22 22.74 2.87
N GLY A 254 -2.39 22.71 4.19
CA GLY A 254 -3.44 21.99 4.89
C GLY A 254 -3.35 20.48 4.72
N ILE A 255 -2.17 19.88 4.51
CA ILE A 255 -1.98 18.43 4.35
C ILE A 255 -1.18 17.76 5.48
N LEU A 256 -0.90 18.46 6.58
CA LEU A 256 -0.25 17.92 7.77
C LEU A 256 -1.29 17.17 8.62
N PRO A 257 -1.12 15.86 8.93
CA PRO A 257 -2.07 15.16 9.78
C PRO A 257 -2.07 15.70 11.21
N VAL A 258 -3.25 16.01 11.74
CA VAL A 258 -3.45 16.43 13.13
C VAL A 258 -4.53 15.56 13.78
N LYS A 259 -4.29 15.04 14.98
CA LYS A 259 -5.20 14.14 15.73
C LYS A 259 -5.77 12.99 14.88
N ASN A 260 -4.94 12.01 14.52
CA ASN A 260 -5.34 10.90 13.64
C ASN A 260 -6.00 11.37 12.33
N PHE A 261 -5.42 12.38 11.68
CA PHE A 261 -5.97 13.01 10.46
C PHE A 261 -7.37 13.62 10.65
N GLN A 262 -7.80 14.02 11.84
CA GLN A 262 -9.02 14.83 11.99
C GLN A 262 -8.81 16.25 11.41
N GLY A 263 -7.61 16.81 11.59
CA GLY A 263 -7.19 18.09 11.02
C GLY A 263 -6.14 17.95 9.91
N GLY A 264 -5.92 19.06 9.19
CA GLY A 264 -4.91 19.20 8.12
C GLY A 264 -3.84 20.26 8.40
N SER A 265 -3.99 21.04 9.46
CA SER A 265 -3.04 22.09 9.89
C SER A 265 -3.22 22.41 11.37
N HIS A 266 -2.19 22.98 11.99
CA HIS A 266 -2.20 23.46 13.37
C HIS A 266 -1.30 24.69 13.54
N PRO A 267 -1.68 25.69 14.37
CA PRO A 267 -0.85 26.88 14.60
C PRO A 267 0.53 26.60 15.22
N GLN A 268 0.66 25.51 15.99
CA GLN A 268 1.92 25.14 16.64
C GLN A 268 2.85 24.28 15.76
N ALA A 269 2.49 23.98 14.51
CA ALA A 269 3.28 23.10 13.66
C ALA A 269 4.73 23.57 13.46
N ASP A 270 4.96 24.89 13.42
CA ASP A 270 6.31 25.44 13.26
C ASP A 270 7.27 25.09 14.42
N GLN A 271 6.74 24.79 15.61
CA GLN A 271 7.57 24.38 16.77
C GLN A 271 8.33 23.08 16.52
N VAL A 272 7.84 22.26 15.59
CA VAL A 272 8.44 20.97 15.20
C VAL A 272 8.96 20.99 13.76
N SER A 273 9.16 22.16 13.16
CA SER A 273 9.70 22.30 11.81
C SER A 273 11.21 22.00 11.74
N GLY A 274 11.71 21.66 10.55
CA GLY A 274 13.15 21.47 10.33
C GLY A 274 13.96 22.75 10.56
N GLU A 275 13.37 23.89 10.27
CA GLU A 275 13.90 25.23 10.51
C GLU A 275 14.09 25.48 12.02
N THR A 276 13.05 25.26 12.82
CA THR A 276 13.09 25.40 14.28
C THR A 276 14.07 24.41 14.91
N MET A 277 14.02 23.14 14.52
CA MET A 277 14.94 22.12 15.05
C MET A 277 16.40 22.42 14.70
N ARG A 278 16.67 22.99 13.52
CA ARG A 278 18.03 23.42 13.17
C ARG A 278 18.56 24.51 14.09
N GLN A 279 17.74 25.51 14.38
CA GLN A 279 18.11 26.62 15.28
C GLN A 279 18.30 26.10 16.71
N ARG A 280 17.33 25.32 17.21
CA ARG A 280 17.33 24.80 18.60
C ARG A 280 18.50 23.88 18.89
N TYR A 281 18.83 22.96 17.98
CA TYR A 281 19.80 21.89 18.25
C TYR A 281 21.15 22.06 17.54
N ASN A 282 21.38 23.21 16.89
CA ASN A 282 22.54 23.43 16.02
C ASN A 282 22.77 22.24 15.06
N ALA A 283 21.68 21.79 14.42
CA ALA A 283 21.67 20.53 13.69
C ALA A 283 22.73 20.52 12.57
N LYS A 284 23.43 19.40 12.38
CA LYS A 284 24.47 19.23 11.35
C LYS A 284 24.21 17.99 10.51
N PRO A 285 24.63 17.97 9.23
CA PRO A 285 24.47 16.80 8.39
C PRO A 285 25.03 15.50 9.00
N SER A 286 24.19 14.47 9.01
CA SER A 286 24.41 13.08 9.41
C SER A 286 23.81 12.17 8.34
N THR A 287 24.47 12.05 7.20
CA THR A 287 23.87 11.50 5.97
C THR A 287 24.43 10.13 5.55
N CYS A 288 23.72 9.49 4.61
CA CYS A 288 24.22 8.34 3.87
C CYS A 288 25.49 8.71 3.08
N LYS A 289 26.45 7.81 2.94
CA LYS A 289 27.69 8.06 2.17
C LYS A 289 27.67 7.25 0.86
N PRO A 290 28.10 7.81 -0.30
CA PRO A 290 28.53 9.18 -0.56
C PRO A 290 27.38 10.06 -1.12
N CYS A 291 26.62 10.74 -0.24
CA CYS A 291 25.50 11.60 -0.62
C CYS A 291 25.89 13.09 -0.53
N SER A 292 25.57 13.89 -1.57
CA SER A 292 25.75 15.35 -1.57
C SER A 292 24.48 16.14 -1.25
N ILE A 293 23.32 15.48 -1.18
CA ILE A 293 22.06 16.10 -0.73
C ILE A 293 22.13 16.40 0.77
N MET A 294 22.75 15.51 1.56
CA MET A 294 22.99 15.72 2.99
C MET A 294 21.70 15.91 3.82
N CYS A 295 20.64 15.15 3.51
CA CYS A 295 19.30 15.34 4.08
C CYS A 295 19.08 14.87 5.52
N GLY A 296 19.93 14.00 6.06
CA GLY A 296 19.80 13.57 7.45
C GLY A 296 20.61 14.48 8.33
N HIS A 297 20.13 14.75 9.54
CA HIS A 297 20.78 15.64 10.50
C HIS A 297 20.87 15.00 11.88
N LYS A 298 21.82 15.48 12.66
CA LYS A 298 21.93 15.24 14.09
C LYS A 298 22.13 16.56 14.82
N GLY A 299 21.59 16.68 16.02
CA GLY A 299 21.68 17.91 16.83
C GLY A 299 22.15 17.61 18.25
N THR A 300 22.54 18.65 18.97
CA THR A 300 22.89 18.59 20.38
C THR A 300 21.71 19.13 21.20
N PHE A 301 21.27 18.35 22.18
CA PHE A 301 20.13 18.67 23.04
C PHE A 301 20.59 19.37 24.32
N ALA A 302 19.64 19.89 25.11
CA ALA A 302 19.93 20.72 26.28
C ALA A 302 20.76 20.00 27.36
N ASP A 303 20.64 18.68 27.46
CA ASP A 303 21.42 17.82 28.35
C ASP A 303 22.82 17.45 27.80
N GLY A 304 23.20 17.99 26.63
CA GLY A 304 24.48 17.74 25.95
C GLY A 304 24.51 16.46 25.10
N SER A 305 23.44 15.67 25.11
CA SER A 305 23.32 14.47 24.28
C SER A 305 23.21 14.80 22.79
N VAL A 306 23.57 13.84 21.93
CA VAL A 306 23.53 14.00 20.46
C VAL A 306 22.60 12.98 19.86
N HIS A 307 21.50 13.48 19.28
CA HIS A 307 20.45 12.65 18.68
C HIS A 307 20.30 12.93 17.19
N GLN A 308 19.74 11.96 16.46
CA GLN A 308 19.33 12.22 15.08
C GLN A 308 18.10 13.13 15.11
N ILE A 309 18.07 14.14 14.25
CA ILE A 309 16.85 14.91 14.04
C ILE A 309 15.86 14.00 13.30
N PRO A 310 14.64 13.78 13.83
CA PRO A 310 13.68 12.89 13.20
C PRO A 310 13.33 13.34 11.78
N GLU A 311 13.12 12.38 10.88
CA GLU A 311 12.65 12.65 9.51
C GLU A 311 11.18 13.10 9.55
N TYR A 312 10.72 13.83 8.51
CA TYR A 312 9.37 14.41 8.44
C TYR A 312 8.24 13.45 8.83
N GLU A 313 8.29 12.23 8.32
CA GLU A 313 7.28 11.21 8.59
C GLU A 313 7.17 10.86 10.08
N THR A 314 8.31 10.76 10.76
CA THR A 314 8.35 10.53 12.20
C THR A 314 7.79 11.74 12.94
N VAL A 315 8.19 12.96 12.56
CA VAL A 315 7.67 14.19 13.16
C VAL A 315 6.15 14.27 12.99
N GLY A 316 5.65 14.06 11.77
CA GLY A 316 4.23 14.14 11.46
C GLY A 316 3.39 13.13 12.24
N LEU A 317 3.83 11.86 12.33
CA LEU A 317 3.02 10.78 12.93
C LEU A 317 3.18 10.63 14.44
N LEU A 318 4.34 10.97 15.03
CA LEU A 318 4.57 10.96 16.48
C LEU A 318 4.43 12.34 17.14
N GLY A 319 4.20 13.39 16.34
CA GLY A 319 3.99 14.76 16.79
C GLY A 319 2.57 15.25 16.50
N PRO A 320 2.33 16.08 15.47
CA PRO A 320 1.01 16.68 15.22
C PRO A 320 -0.14 15.68 15.10
N ASN A 321 0.10 14.48 14.56
CA ASN A 321 -0.92 13.43 14.48
C ASN A 321 -1.36 12.90 15.86
N LEU A 322 -0.53 13.05 16.90
CA LEU A 322 -0.83 12.79 18.32
C LEU A 322 -1.17 14.08 19.09
N ASP A 323 -1.27 15.22 18.40
CA ASP A 323 -1.42 16.57 18.97
C ASP A 323 -0.25 17.01 19.86
N ILE A 324 0.97 16.54 19.55
CA ILE A 324 2.20 16.86 20.28
C ILE A 324 3.09 17.76 19.42
N PHE A 325 3.49 18.90 19.98
CA PHE A 325 4.31 19.91 19.31
C PHE A 325 5.64 20.18 20.03
N ASP A 326 6.12 19.20 20.80
CA ASP A 326 7.42 19.24 21.47
C ASP A 326 8.47 18.40 20.71
N PRO A 327 9.49 19.03 20.07
CA PRO A 327 10.50 18.29 19.33
C PRO A 327 11.42 17.42 20.22
N ASP A 328 11.56 17.70 21.52
CA ASP A 328 12.33 16.84 22.43
C ASP A 328 11.59 15.51 22.67
N ALA A 329 10.30 15.57 23.00
CA ALA A 329 9.45 14.39 23.15
C ALA A 329 9.41 13.54 21.87
N ILE A 330 9.21 14.16 20.71
CA ILE A 330 9.18 13.47 19.41
C ILE A 330 10.51 12.77 19.13
N THR A 331 11.64 13.42 19.45
CA THR A 331 12.97 12.82 19.30
C THR A 331 13.14 11.62 20.23
N ALA A 332 12.73 11.72 21.50
CA ALA A 332 12.76 10.61 22.44
C ALA A 332 11.94 9.41 21.96
N PHE A 333 10.73 9.64 21.42
CA PHE A 333 9.90 8.57 20.84
C PHE A 333 10.53 7.94 19.60
N SER A 334 11.15 8.76 18.74
CA SER A 334 11.89 8.31 17.56
C SER A 334 13.06 7.41 17.94
N ASP A 335 13.87 7.82 18.90
CA ASP A 335 15.02 7.04 19.36
C ASP A 335 14.57 5.75 20.02
N ARG A 336 13.50 5.79 20.82
CA ARG A 336 12.95 4.59 21.43
C ARG A 336 12.46 3.58 20.38
N CYS A 337 11.76 4.04 19.34
CA CYS A 337 11.40 3.20 18.19
C CYS A 337 12.66 2.64 17.49
N GLY A 338 13.72 3.43 17.37
CA GLY A 338 14.99 3.01 16.81
C GLY A 338 15.64 1.86 17.58
N LEU A 339 15.74 2.00 18.92
CA LEU A 339 16.29 0.98 19.83
C LEU A 339 15.48 -0.32 19.80
N LEU A 340 14.15 -0.20 19.93
CA LEU A 340 13.25 -1.36 19.93
C LEU A 340 13.15 -2.04 18.56
N GLY A 341 13.41 -1.30 17.48
CA GLY A 341 13.29 -1.76 16.11
C GLY A 341 11.86 -1.69 15.57
N MET A 342 11.19 -0.54 15.66
CA MET A 342 9.80 -0.32 15.23
C MET A 342 9.64 0.80 14.19
N ASP A 343 8.70 0.62 13.26
CA ASP A 343 8.32 1.66 12.29
C ASP A 343 7.66 2.86 13.00
N THR A 344 8.27 4.04 12.93
CA THR A 344 7.73 5.26 13.57
C THR A 344 6.40 5.69 12.97
N ILE A 345 6.18 5.49 11.66
CA ILE A 345 4.93 5.86 10.99
C ILE A 345 3.78 5.01 11.53
N SER A 346 3.99 3.69 11.53
CA SER A 346 2.94 2.75 11.92
C SER A 346 2.74 2.76 13.44
N ALA A 347 3.80 2.96 14.24
CA ALA A 347 3.67 3.16 15.69
C ALA A 347 2.84 4.41 16.02
N GLY A 348 3.13 5.55 15.39
CA GLY A 348 2.35 6.77 15.59
C GLY A 348 0.90 6.63 15.14
N ALA A 349 0.63 5.93 14.05
CA ALA A 349 -0.75 5.66 13.62
C ALA A 349 -1.50 4.69 14.55
N VAL A 350 -0.84 3.68 15.12
CA VAL A 350 -1.43 2.79 16.14
C VAL A 350 -1.79 3.58 17.40
N LEU A 351 -0.86 4.40 17.90
CA LEU A 351 -1.11 5.27 19.07
C LEU A 351 -2.28 6.23 18.80
N ALA A 352 -2.31 6.87 17.63
CA ALA A 352 -3.39 7.78 17.24
C ALA A 352 -4.76 7.08 17.15
N TRP A 353 -4.79 5.85 16.64
CA TRP A 353 -6.01 5.04 16.63
C TRP A 353 -6.46 4.70 18.05
N CYS A 354 -5.54 4.32 18.95
CA CYS A 354 -5.87 4.02 20.35
C CYS A 354 -6.44 5.25 21.08
N MET A 355 -5.85 6.43 20.87
CA MET A 355 -6.34 7.70 21.43
C MET A 355 -7.76 8.00 20.95
N GLU A 356 -8.02 7.94 19.64
CA GLU A 356 -9.36 8.20 19.09
C GLU A 356 -10.38 7.11 19.49
N ALA A 357 -9.96 5.85 19.57
CA ALA A 357 -10.79 4.75 20.05
C ALA A 357 -11.16 4.92 21.53
N GLY A 358 -10.23 5.41 22.35
CA GLY A 358 -10.46 5.77 23.75
C GLY A 358 -11.46 6.91 23.90
N GLU A 359 -11.30 8.01 23.15
CA GLU A 359 -12.25 9.13 23.12
C GLU A 359 -13.66 8.70 22.70
N LYS A 360 -13.77 7.69 21.84
CA LYS A 360 -15.05 7.11 21.39
C LYS A 360 -15.57 5.99 22.28
N GLY A 361 -14.87 5.65 23.37
CA GLY A 361 -15.27 4.59 24.31
C GLY A 361 -15.22 3.17 23.73
N LEU A 362 -14.47 2.95 22.64
CA LEU A 362 -14.29 1.61 22.05
C LEU A 362 -13.30 0.75 22.84
N ILE A 363 -12.33 1.39 23.50
CA ILE A 363 -11.33 0.76 24.36
C ILE A 363 -11.11 1.61 25.62
N THR A 364 -10.60 1.00 26.68
CA THR A 364 -10.09 1.71 27.85
C THR A 364 -8.59 1.94 27.68
N THR A 365 -8.14 3.19 27.72
CA THR A 365 -6.73 3.56 27.61
C THR A 365 -6.46 4.89 28.31
N ASP A 366 -5.25 5.03 28.85
CA ASP A 366 -4.78 6.30 29.44
C ASP A 366 -4.16 7.24 28.39
N LEU A 367 -3.91 6.74 27.18
CA LEU A 367 -3.38 7.54 26.07
C LEU A 367 -4.42 8.55 25.58
N LYS A 368 -4.04 9.83 25.53
CA LYS A 368 -4.90 10.94 25.08
C LYS A 368 -4.14 11.84 24.11
N PHE A 369 -4.85 12.42 23.13
CA PHE A 369 -4.26 13.44 22.27
C PHE A 369 -3.75 14.62 23.11
N GLY A 370 -2.55 15.10 22.80
CA GLY A 370 -1.93 16.24 23.46
C GLY A 370 -1.20 15.90 24.76
N VAL A 371 -1.23 14.62 25.19
CA VAL A 371 -0.55 14.14 26.38
C VAL A 371 0.60 13.23 25.97
N ALA A 372 1.84 13.68 26.23
CA ALA A 372 3.05 12.92 25.91
C ALA A 372 3.34 11.77 26.89
N GLU A 373 2.84 11.89 28.13
CA GLU A 373 3.02 10.89 29.17
C GLU A 373 2.40 9.54 28.77
N GLY A 374 3.08 8.43 29.10
CA GLY A 374 2.66 7.08 28.76
C GLY A 374 3.00 6.61 27.34
N ILE A 375 3.34 7.49 26.40
CA ILE A 375 3.67 7.09 25.01
C ILE A 375 4.90 6.18 24.95
N ALA A 376 5.99 6.55 25.63
CA ALA A 376 7.22 5.74 25.64
C ALA A 376 6.95 4.33 26.22
N GLN A 377 6.16 4.24 27.28
CA GLN A 377 5.75 2.97 27.88
C GLN A 377 4.87 2.16 26.92
N ALA A 378 3.94 2.78 26.20
CA ALA A 378 3.13 2.11 25.20
C ALA A 378 3.96 1.55 24.04
N LEU A 379 5.02 2.26 23.62
CA LEU A 379 5.98 1.76 22.64
C LEU A 379 6.73 0.53 23.17
N ASP A 380 7.15 0.54 24.44
CA ASP A 380 7.79 -0.61 25.08
C ASP A 380 6.88 -1.82 25.16
N ASP A 381 5.65 -1.60 25.60
CA ASP A 381 4.63 -2.64 25.71
C ASP A 381 4.26 -3.21 24.34
N MET A 382 4.26 -2.39 23.29
CA MET A 382 4.10 -2.87 21.92
C MET A 382 5.28 -3.74 21.49
N ALA A 383 6.52 -3.29 21.70
CA ALA A 383 7.72 -4.03 21.31
C ALA A 383 7.89 -5.35 22.07
N LEU A 384 7.47 -5.38 23.33
CA LEU A 384 7.56 -6.52 24.22
C LEU A 384 6.27 -7.35 24.29
N ARG A 385 5.23 -6.95 23.55
CA ARG A 385 3.89 -7.56 23.57
C ARG A 385 3.34 -7.77 24.98
N ARG A 386 3.35 -6.72 25.81
CA ARG A 386 2.84 -6.74 27.20
C ARG A 386 1.48 -6.09 27.31
N GLY A 387 0.55 -6.71 28.03
CA GLY A 387 -0.80 -6.17 28.24
C GLY A 387 -1.47 -5.82 26.92
N PHE A 388 -2.08 -4.63 26.83
CA PHE A 388 -2.69 -4.15 25.58
C PHE A 388 -1.67 -3.88 24.45
N GLY A 389 -0.37 -3.81 24.77
CA GLY A 389 0.71 -3.74 23.79
C GLY A 389 0.75 -4.92 22.83
N ASP A 390 0.30 -6.11 23.24
CA ASP A 390 0.21 -7.27 22.35
C ASP A 390 -0.80 -7.06 21.21
N GLU A 391 -1.94 -6.43 21.51
CA GLU A 391 -2.94 -6.06 20.50
C GLU A 391 -2.41 -4.94 19.59
N MET A 392 -1.78 -3.91 20.19
CA MET A 392 -1.17 -2.80 19.45
C MET A 392 -0.11 -3.27 18.44
N ALA A 393 0.66 -4.30 18.80
CA ALA A 393 1.72 -4.86 17.96
C ALA A 393 1.21 -5.45 16.63
N ASN A 394 -0.10 -5.63 16.47
CA ASN A 394 -0.72 -6.18 15.26
C ASN A 394 -1.20 -5.10 14.26
N GLY A 395 -1.03 -3.82 14.58
CA GLY A 395 -1.37 -2.70 13.70
C GLY A 395 -2.86 -2.33 13.67
N THR A 396 -3.16 -1.18 13.06
CA THR A 396 -4.49 -0.55 13.09
C THR A 396 -5.58 -1.37 12.40
N ARG A 397 -5.23 -2.15 11.37
CA ARG A 397 -6.19 -3.03 10.69
C ARG A 397 -6.72 -4.13 11.60
N MET A 398 -5.86 -4.72 12.43
CA MET A 398 -6.27 -5.78 13.36
C MET A 398 -7.04 -5.21 14.54
N LEU A 399 -6.53 -4.13 15.14
CA LEU A 399 -7.22 -3.41 16.20
C LEU A 399 -8.64 -3.01 15.79
N SER A 400 -8.77 -2.38 14.62
CA SER A 400 -10.08 -1.90 14.17
C SER A 400 -11.06 -3.00 13.75
N LYS A 401 -10.55 -4.17 13.37
CA LYS A 401 -11.39 -5.35 13.12
C LYS A 401 -11.92 -5.93 14.44
N HIS A 402 -11.12 -5.88 15.50
CA HIS A 402 -11.48 -6.45 16.80
C HIS A 402 -12.40 -5.52 17.61
N TYR A 403 -12.04 -4.24 17.72
CA TYR A 403 -12.70 -3.27 18.60
C TYR A 403 -13.62 -2.28 17.85
N GLY A 404 -13.69 -2.35 16.52
CA GLY A 404 -14.42 -1.38 15.69
C GLY A 404 -13.58 -0.17 15.29
N GLY A 405 -14.19 0.93 14.84
CA GLY A 405 -13.42 2.12 14.44
C GLY A 405 -12.69 1.98 13.09
N SER A 406 -13.16 1.11 12.20
CA SER A 406 -12.62 0.97 10.83
C SER A 406 -12.69 2.27 10.01
N ASP A 407 -13.59 3.19 10.37
CA ASP A 407 -13.76 4.47 9.69
C ASP A 407 -12.58 5.44 9.92
N PHE A 408 -11.86 5.28 11.05
CA PHE A 408 -10.69 6.08 11.45
C PHE A 408 -9.42 5.24 11.66
N ALA A 409 -9.41 3.99 11.18
CA ALA A 409 -8.19 3.20 11.02
C ALA A 409 -7.46 3.66 9.75
N ILE A 410 -6.51 4.58 9.92
CA ILE A 410 -5.84 5.27 8.82
C ILE A 410 -4.78 4.39 8.14
N GLN A 411 -5.24 3.42 7.33
CA GLN A 411 -4.40 2.45 6.61
C GLN A 411 -4.96 2.11 5.22
N VAL A 412 -4.09 1.62 4.32
CA VAL A 412 -4.51 0.96 3.06
C VAL A 412 -3.78 -0.37 2.92
N LYS A 413 -4.53 -1.45 2.67
CA LYS A 413 -4.03 -2.86 2.59
C LYS A 413 -3.31 -3.32 3.86
N GLY A 414 -3.67 -2.75 5.01
CA GLY A 414 -3.07 -2.99 6.32
C GLY A 414 -1.87 -2.13 6.65
N LEU A 415 -1.33 -1.35 5.70
CA LEU A 415 -0.21 -0.46 5.98
C LEU A 415 -0.72 0.92 6.35
N GLU A 416 -0.34 1.41 7.52
CA GLU A 416 -0.69 2.73 8.05
C GLU A 416 -0.26 3.86 7.08
N MET A 417 -1.04 4.93 7.00
CA MET A 417 -0.75 6.00 6.03
C MET A 417 0.40 6.90 6.53
N PRO A 418 1.26 7.37 5.61
CA PRO A 418 2.28 8.37 5.93
C PRO A 418 1.70 9.78 6.07
N ALA A 419 2.55 10.74 6.46
CA ALA A 419 2.21 12.07 6.95
C ALA A 419 1.71 13.07 5.88
N TYR A 420 0.91 12.64 4.91
CA TYR A 420 0.27 13.58 3.97
C TYR A 420 -1.20 13.27 3.84
N ASP A 421 -2.04 14.22 4.23
CA ASP A 421 -3.49 14.11 4.10
C ASP A 421 -3.92 14.16 2.62
N PRO A 422 -4.53 13.09 2.08
CA PRO A 422 -4.88 13.02 0.68
C PRO A 422 -6.03 13.97 0.27
N ARG A 423 -6.79 14.53 1.21
CA ARG A 423 -7.90 15.45 0.91
C ARG A 423 -7.42 16.76 0.26
N GLY A 424 -6.19 17.20 0.57
CA GLY A 424 -5.52 18.34 -0.05
C GLY A 424 -4.69 17.98 -1.29
N SER A 425 -4.62 16.71 -1.67
CA SER A 425 -3.78 16.21 -2.77
C SER A 425 -4.41 14.95 -3.37
N TRP A 426 -5.43 15.11 -4.23
CA TRP A 426 -6.23 13.97 -4.71
C TRP A 426 -5.42 12.94 -5.50
N GLY A 427 -4.39 13.37 -6.23
CA GLY A 427 -3.44 12.46 -6.86
C GLY A 427 -2.72 11.60 -5.85
N GLN A 428 -2.35 12.16 -4.69
CA GLN A 428 -1.73 11.42 -3.60
C GLN A 428 -2.70 10.42 -2.96
N GLY A 429 -3.98 10.80 -2.85
CA GLY A 429 -5.05 9.87 -2.47
C GLY A 429 -5.15 8.66 -3.40
N LEU A 430 -5.12 8.88 -4.72
CA LEU A 430 -5.04 7.76 -5.67
C LEU A 430 -3.75 6.96 -5.47
N ALA A 431 -2.60 7.61 -5.33
CA ALA A 431 -1.31 6.94 -5.14
C ALA A 431 -1.30 6.01 -3.92
N TYR A 432 -1.91 6.41 -2.80
CA TYR A 432 -2.06 5.54 -1.64
C TYR A 432 -2.97 4.35 -1.91
N ALA A 433 -4.13 4.60 -2.54
CA ALA A 433 -5.10 3.56 -2.82
C ALA A 433 -4.50 2.44 -3.67
N VAL A 434 -3.73 2.76 -4.72
CA VAL A 434 -3.20 1.75 -5.67
C VAL A 434 -1.80 1.24 -5.36
N ALA A 435 -1.11 1.80 -4.35
CA ALA A 435 0.25 1.41 -4.01
C ALA A 435 0.35 -0.09 -3.70
N ASN A 436 1.30 -0.77 -4.36
CA ASN A 436 1.46 -2.22 -4.25
C ASN A 436 1.68 -2.70 -2.82
N ARG A 437 2.48 -2.00 -2.00
CA ARG A 437 2.81 -2.42 -0.62
C ARG A 437 1.82 -1.93 0.45
N GLY A 438 0.71 -1.30 0.05
CA GLY A 438 -0.15 -0.50 0.94
C GLY A 438 0.23 0.98 0.97
N ALA A 439 -0.43 1.77 1.83
CA ALA A 439 -0.32 3.23 1.82
C ALA A 439 1.12 3.72 1.97
N CYS A 440 1.68 4.27 0.89
CA CYS A 440 3.07 4.69 0.83
C CYS A 440 3.26 5.86 -0.15
N HIS A 441 3.83 6.96 0.34
CA HIS A 441 4.07 8.19 -0.43
C HIS A 441 5.27 8.07 -1.39
N LEU A 442 6.13 7.08 -1.16
CA LEU A 442 7.28 6.78 -2.03
C LEU A 442 6.91 5.91 -3.25
N SER A 443 5.70 5.35 -3.31
CA SER A 443 5.22 4.61 -4.49
C SER A 443 4.94 5.56 -5.65
N ALA A 444 4.28 6.67 -5.35
CA ALA A 444 4.18 7.85 -6.19
C ALA A 444 4.02 9.10 -5.31
N THR A 445 4.80 10.12 -5.62
CA THR A 445 4.93 11.37 -4.85
C THR A 445 4.23 12.48 -5.61
N THR A 446 2.92 12.32 -5.83
CA THR A 446 2.12 13.29 -6.59
C THR A 446 1.89 14.58 -5.83
N PHE A 447 1.92 14.53 -4.49
CA PHE A 447 1.84 15.73 -3.65
C PHE A 447 2.94 16.75 -4.00
N ALA A 448 4.11 16.32 -4.48
CA ALA A 448 5.15 17.24 -4.95
C ALA A 448 4.69 18.08 -6.17
N LEU A 449 4.00 17.47 -7.14
CA LEU A 449 3.48 18.20 -8.30
C LEU A 449 2.24 19.03 -7.96
N GLU A 450 1.39 18.52 -7.07
CA GLU A 450 0.11 19.12 -6.73
C GLU A 450 0.24 20.29 -5.76
N VAL A 451 1.14 20.15 -4.79
CA VAL A 451 1.25 21.06 -3.64
C VAL A 451 2.61 21.75 -3.62
N ALA A 452 3.73 21.04 -3.87
CA ALA A 452 5.06 21.61 -3.60
C ALA A 452 5.44 22.61 -4.67
N PHE A 453 5.26 22.19 -5.92
CA PHE A 453 5.65 22.97 -7.07
C PHE A 453 4.46 23.65 -7.73
N GLY A 454 3.22 23.24 -7.43
CA GLY A 454 2.00 23.81 -8.02
C GLY A 454 1.94 23.62 -9.54
N PHE A 455 2.44 22.49 -10.04
CA PHE A 455 2.37 22.12 -11.46
C PHE A 455 1.05 21.45 -11.84
N LEU A 456 0.30 20.96 -10.87
CA LEU A 456 -1.01 20.33 -11.07
C LEU A 456 -2.01 20.89 -10.06
N ASN A 457 -3.26 21.07 -10.45
CA ASN A 457 -4.30 21.51 -9.51
C ASN A 457 -4.70 20.34 -8.59
N PRO A 458 -4.51 20.42 -7.25
CA PRO A 458 -4.78 19.32 -6.32
C PRO A 458 -6.23 18.84 -6.31
N TYR A 459 -7.18 19.70 -6.68
CA TYR A 459 -8.63 19.46 -6.59
C TYR A 459 -9.26 19.11 -7.95
N THR A 460 -8.53 18.38 -8.79
CA THR A 460 -9.01 17.90 -10.10
C THR A 460 -8.69 16.42 -10.28
N THR A 461 -9.60 15.66 -10.92
CA THR A 461 -9.38 14.21 -11.16
C THR A 461 -8.49 13.92 -12.36
N ARG A 462 -8.48 14.83 -13.33
CA ARG A 462 -7.52 14.85 -14.44
C ARG A 462 -6.31 15.68 -13.99
N PRO A 463 -5.07 15.35 -14.36
CA PRO A 463 -4.56 14.16 -15.07
C PRO A 463 -4.04 13.04 -14.14
N LYS A 464 -4.51 12.99 -12.88
CA LYS A 464 -3.86 12.31 -11.75
C LYS A 464 -3.41 10.88 -12.01
N ALA A 465 -4.30 10.05 -12.53
CA ALA A 465 -4.02 8.65 -12.82
C ALA A 465 -2.80 8.42 -13.75
N ARG A 466 -2.54 9.34 -14.68
CA ARG A 466 -1.41 9.23 -15.60
C ARG A 466 -0.08 9.53 -14.90
N PHE A 467 -0.05 10.53 -14.03
CA PHE A 467 1.15 10.84 -13.25
C PHE A 467 1.42 9.81 -12.16
N VAL A 468 0.39 9.29 -11.48
CA VAL A 468 0.55 8.17 -10.53
C VAL A 468 1.22 6.99 -11.24
N LYS A 469 0.66 6.55 -12.38
CA LYS A 469 1.26 5.47 -13.20
C LYS A 469 2.71 5.78 -13.61
N PHE A 470 3.00 7.02 -14.01
CA PHE A 470 4.34 7.42 -14.43
C PHE A 470 5.34 7.32 -13.27
N PHE A 471 5.02 7.92 -12.11
CA PHE A 471 5.90 7.88 -10.94
C PHE A 471 6.09 6.47 -10.41
N GLU A 472 5.05 5.66 -10.36
CA GLU A 472 5.19 4.25 -9.96
C GLU A 472 6.14 3.47 -10.88
N ASN A 473 6.11 3.73 -12.19
CA ASN A 473 7.08 3.13 -13.12
C ASN A 473 8.48 3.67 -12.90
N LEU A 474 8.62 4.99 -12.78
CA LEU A 474 9.90 5.65 -12.57
C LEU A 474 10.55 5.18 -11.26
N TYR A 475 9.81 5.20 -10.16
CA TYR A 475 10.30 4.83 -8.84
C TYR A 475 10.53 3.34 -8.69
N ALA A 476 9.75 2.47 -9.36
CA ALA A 476 10.11 1.06 -9.45
C ALA A 476 11.47 0.86 -10.14
N ALA A 477 11.77 1.63 -11.20
CA ALA A 477 13.07 1.59 -11.85
C ALA A 477 14.18 2.18 -10.96
N VAL A 478 13.98 3.37 -10.40
CA VAL A 478 14.94 4.07 -9.53
C VAL A 478 15.30 3.23 -8.31
N ASN A 479 14.31 2.61 -7.65
CA ASN A 479 14.53 1.69 -6.52
C ASN A 479 15.22 0.37 -6.93
N SER A 480 15.30 0.06 -8.23
CA SER A 480 16.03 -1.10 -8.75
C SER A 480 17.46 -0.77 -9.18
N LEU A 481 17.73 0.45 -9.61
CA LEU A 481 19.09 1.01 -9.67
C LEU A 481 19.67 1.16 -8.27
N HIS A 482 18.78 1.54 -7.35
CA HIS A 482 18.99 1.82 -5.94
C HIS A 482 19.85 3.06 -5.65
N THR A 483 19.57 4.13 -6.40
CA THR A 483 19.93 5.50 -6.01
C THR A 483 18.87 6.08 -5.08
N CYS A 484 19.24 7.01 -4.20
CA CYS A 484 18.30 7.70 -3.32
C CYS A 484 17.16 8.34 -4.13
N GLN A 485 15.91 8.09 -3.74
CA GLN A 485 14.75 8.60 -4.49
C GLN A 485 14.69 10.13 -4.54
N PHE A 486 15.29 10.83 -3.56
CA PHE A 486 15.40 12.30 -3.55
C PHE A 486 16.20 12.87 -4.72
N THR A 487 17.07 12.09 -5.37
CA THR A 487 17.73 12.54 -6.61
C THR A 487 16.72 12.78 -7.72
N SER A 488 15.50 12.25 -7.63
CA SER A 488 14.44 12.44 -8.63
C SER A 488 13.98 13.91 -8.70
N TYR A 489 14.01 14.67 -7.60
CA TYR A 489 13.71 16.11 -7.65
C TYR A 489 14.66 16.82 -8.60
N ALA A 490 15.98 16.65 -8.38
CA ALA A 490 17.00 17.19 -9.26
C ALA A 490 16.93 16.61 -10.69
N TYR A 491 16.86 15.28 -10.84
CA TYR A 491 17.01 14.64 -12.15
C TYR A 491 15.81 14.80 -13.06
N VAL A 492 14.63 15.13 -12.52
CA VAL A 492 13.43 15.41 -13.29
C VAL A 492 13.25 16.91 -13.55
N LEU A 493 13.65 17.78 -12.61
CA LEU A 493 13.36 19.22 -12.68
C LEU A 493 14.49 20.06 -13.30
N GLU A 494 15.75 19.63 -13.19
CA GLU A 494 16.89 20.35 -13.76
C GLU A 494 17.17 20.16 -15.27
N PRO A 495 16.65 19.14 -15.96
CA PRO A 495 16.77 19.07 -17.41
C PRO A 495 16.23 20.35 -18.10
N PRO A 496 16.89 20.84 -19.18
CA PRO A 496 16.62 22.16 -19.75
C PRO A 496 15.16 22.43 -20.08
N ILE A 497 14.44 21.45 -20.63
CA ILE A 497 13.03 21.58 -20.99
C ILE A 497 12.19 21.92 -19.75
N VAL A 498 12.42 21.26 -18.62
CA VAL A 498 11.63 21.51 -17.39
C VAL A 498 12.11 22.79 -16.71
N LYS A 499 13.43 22.99 -16.60
CA LYS A 499 14.03 24.12 -15.89
C LYS A 499 13.70 25.48 -16.51
N TYR A 500 13.72 25.58 -17.84
CA TYR A 500 13.60 26.86 -18.54
C TYR A 500 12.19 27.13 -19.09
N THR A 501 11.28 26.15 -19.03
CA THR A 501 9.88 26.39 -19.43
C THR A 501 9.16 27.20 -18.35
N PRO A 502 8.48 28.32 -18.71
CA PRO A 502 7.70 29.09 -17.75
C PRO A 502 6.68 28.23 -16.99
N LYS A 503 6.56 28.44 -15.67
CA LYS A 503 5.71 27.63 -14.79
C LYS A 503 4.26 27.52 -15.27
N PHE A 504 3.67 28.60 -15.78
CA PHE A 504 2.29 28.57 -16.27
C PHE A 504 2.13 27.64 -17.48
N LEU A 505 3.08 27.65 -18.41
CA LEU A 505 3.06 26.81 -19.62
C LEU A 505 3.30 25.34 -19.24
N LEU A 506 4.23 25.10 -18.31
CA LEU A 506 4.48 23.76 -17.76
C LEU A 506 3.22 23.22 -17.06
N SER A 507 2.59 24.02 -16.19
CA SER A 507 1.36 23.66 -15.49
C SER A 507 0.20 23.37 -16.46
N LEU A 508 -0.01 24.24 -17.46
CA LEU A 508 -1.02 24.02 -18.52
C LEU A 508 -0.76 22.71 -19.27
N THR A 509 0.48 22.49 -19.70
CA THR A 509 0.87 21.30 -20.46
C THR A 509 0.73 20.03 -19.61
N MET A 510 1.16 20.07 -18.35
CA MET A 510 1.03 18.93 -17.44
C MET A 510 -0.43 18.62 -17.13
N GLN A 511 -1.27 19.65 -16.90
CA GLN A 511 -2.67 19.49 -16.55
C GLN A 511 -3.52 18.95 -17.72
N TYR A 512 -3.31 19.46 -18.94
CA TYR A 512 -4.18 19.18 -20.09
C TYR A 512 -3.56 18.26 -21.16
N LEU A 513 -2.24 18.24 -21.29
CA LEU A 513 -1.49 17.39 -22.23
C LEU A 513 -0.49 16.46 -21.49
N PRO A 514 -0.93 15.71 -20.46
CA PRO A 514 -0.02 14.98 -19.59
C PRO A 514 0.79 13.89 -20.31
N ALA A 515 0.28 13.33 -21.41
CA ALA A 515 1.02 12.37 -22.23
C ALA A 515 2.25 13.02 -22.88
N THR A 516 2.07 14.20 -23.47
CA THR A 516 3.14 14.99 -24.09
C THR A 516 4.12 15.48 -23.04
N ALA A 517 3.63 15.99 -21.91
CA ALA A 517 4.48 16.42 -20.80
C ALA A 517 5.44 15.30 -20.35
N ILE A 518 4.91 14.09 -20.11
CA ILE A 518 5.72 12.92 -19.73
C ILE A 518 6.68 12.51 -20.85
N MET A 519 6.24 12.60 -22.12
CA MET A 519 7.07 12.24 -23.26
C MET A 519 8.33 13.12 -23.38
N LEU A 520 8.21 14.40 -23.03
CA LEU A 520 9.29 15.39 -23.09
C LEU A 520 10.24 15.36 -21.89
N MET A 521 9.94 14.60 -20.83
CA MET A 521 10.80 14.50 -19.66
C MET A 521 12.10 13.74 -19.98
N ASP A 522 13.24 14.38 -19.73
CA ASP A 522 14.57 13.77 -19.84
C ASP A 522 15.00 13.18 -18.49
N ILE A 523 14.79 11.88 -18.33
CA ILE A 523 15.29 11.10 -17.19
C ILE A 523 16.50 10.23 -17.59
N SER A 524 17.16 10.55 -18.70
CA SER A 524 18.21 9.72 -19.29
C SER A 524 19.43 9.57 -18.38
N VAL A 525 19.64 10.49 -17.43
CA VAL A 525 20.74 10.43 -16.45
C VAL A 525 20.75 9.11 -15.68
N PHE A 526 19.59 8.60 -15.23
CA PHE A 526 19.48 7.31 -14.54
C PHE A 526 19.92 6.16 -15.46
N SER A 527 19.41 6.11 -16.70
CA SER A 527 19.76 5.06 -17.66
C SER A 527 21.23 5.10 -18.07
N LYS A 528 21.82 6.30 -18.21
CA LYS A 528 23.23 6.49 -18.56
C LYS A 528 24.15 6.02 -17.43
N LEU A 529 23.83 6.36 -16.18
CA LEU A 529 24.56 5.85 -15.02
C LEU A 529 24.50 4.31 -14.99
N TRP A 530 23.29 3.73 -15.05
CA TRP A 530 23.12 2.27 -15.01
C TRP A 530 23.88 1.56 -16.14
N ARG A 531 23.73 1.99 -17.39
CA ARG A 531 24.44 1.39 -18.54
C ARG A 531 25.96 1.54 -18.43
N SER A 532 26.44 2.68 -17.93
CA SER A 532 27.88 2.90 -17.79
C SER A 532 28.52 1.99 -16.75
N VAL A 533 27.76 1.56 -15.75
CA VAL A 533 28.21 0.61 -14.73
C VAL A 533 28.06 -0.83 -15.21
N THR A 534 26.92 -1.22 -15.76
CA THR A 534 26.66 -2.63 -16.14
C THR A 534 27.24 -3.02 -17.49
N GLY A 535 27.52 -2.07 -18.38
CA GLY A 535 27.87 -2.33 -19.78
C GLY A 535 26.67 -2.69 -20.68
N LEU A 536 25.48 -2.92 -20.11
CA LEU A 536 24.31 -3.37 -20.86
C LEU A 536 23.54 -2.21 -21.51
N ARG A 537 23.14 -2.37 -22.77
CA ARG A 537 22.37 -1.35 -23.50
C ARG A 537 20.96 -1.20 -22.90
N LEU A 538 20.67 -0.01 -22.37
CA LEU A 538 19.36 0.41 -21.88
C LEU A 538 19.20 1.92 -22.07
N ASN A 539 18.15 2.36 -22.76
CA ASN A 539 17.76 3.77 -22.84
C ASN A 539 16.66 4.12 -21.81
N GLN A 540 16.28 5.40 -21.71
CA GLN A 540 15.29 5.85 -20.71
C GLN A 540 13.91 5.20 -20.86
N TRP A 541 13.46 4.96 -22.10
CA TRP A 541 12.16 4.36 -22.38
C TRP A 541 12.14 2.88 -22.00
N GLN A 542 13.23 2.17 -22.29
CA GLN A 542 13.41 0.78 -21.86
C GLN A 542 13.51 0.69 -20.33
N MET A 543 14.17 1.64 -19.68
CA MET A 543 14.22 1.73 -18.22
C MET A 543 12.82 1.97 -17.61
N LEU A 544 12.02 2.87 -18.18
CA LEU A 544 10.62 3.06 -17.77
C LEU A 544 9.77 1.81 -18.02
N LYS A 545 10.00 1.10 -19.13
CA LYS A 545 9.34 -0.19 -19.41
C LYS A 545 9.73 -1.25 -18.38
N ALA A 546 10.99 -1.29 -17.95
CA ALA A 546 11.45 -2.16 -16.88
C ALA A 546 10.78 -1.81 -15.54
N GLY A 547 10.69 -0.52 -15.20
CA GLY A 547 9.93 -0.05 -14.05
C GLY A 547 8.44 -0.45 -14.09
N ALA A 548 7.81 -0.32 -15.27
CA ALA A 548 6.44 -0.79 -15.47
C ALA A 548 6.29 -2.31 -15.30
N ARG A 549 7.25 -3.09 -15.80
CA ARG A 549 7.31 -4.55 -15.58
C ARG A 549 7.39 -4.88 -14.10
N ILE A 550 8.32 -4.27 -13.37
CA ILE A 550 8.53 -4.52 -11.94
C ILE A 550 7.27 -4.20 -11.14
N HIS A 551 6.65 -3.04 -11.39
CA HIS A 551 5.44 -2.64 -10.70
C HIS A 551 4.25 -3.58 -11.00
N VAL A 552 4.09 -4.00 -12.26
CA VAL A 552 3.02 -4.93 -12.63
C VAL A 552 3.28 -6.35 -12.12
N LEU A 553 4.55 -6.79 -12.06
CA LEU A 553 4.92 -8.08 -11.45
C LEU A 553 4.52 -8.09 -9.97
N GLU A 554 4.85 -7.04 -9.23
CA GLU A 554 4.47 -6.91 -7.82
C GLU A 554 2.95 -6.90 -7.66
N ARG A 555 2.22 -6.17 -8.53
CA ARG A 555 0.75 -6.19 -8.53
C ARG A 555 0.20 -7.58 -8.81
N TYR A 556 0.77 -8.30 -9.77
CA TYR A 556 0.37 -9.66 -10.13
C TYR A 556 0.60 -10.62 -8.94
N MET A 557 1.76 -10.52 -8.29
CA MET A 557 2.05 -11.27 -7.06
C MET A 557 1.00 -10.99 -5.98
N ASN A 558 0.72 -9.71 -5.72
CA ASN A 558 -0.27 -9.31 -4.71
C ASN A 558 -1.70 -9.72 -5.08
N THR A 559 -2.03 -9.78 -6.37
CA THR A 559 -3.33 -10.29 -6.83
C THR A 559 -3.46 -11.78 -6.54
N GLY A 560 -2.35 -12.54 -6.66
CA GLY A 560 -2.29 -13.94 -6.24
C GLY A 560 -2.54 -14.15 -4.75
N GLU A 561 -2.27 -13.13 -3.93
CA GLU A 561 -2.59 -13.06 -2.50
C GLU A 561 -3.99 -12.48 -2.21
N GLY A 562 -4.81 -12.26 -3.25
CA GLY A 562 -6.19 -11.83 -3.13
C GLY A 562 -6.44 -10.31 -3.24
N ILE A 563 -5.40 -9.51 -3.54
CA ILE A 563 -5.57 -8.07 -3.77
C ILE A 563 -6.36 -7.82 -5.05
N SER A 564 -7.39 -6.99 -4.92
CA SER A 564 -8.25 -6.58 -6.02
C SER A 564 -8.75 -5.15 -5.79
N ARG A 565 -9.73 -4.72 -6.61
CA ARG A 565 -10.37 -3.41 -6.49
C ARG A 565 -10.89 -3.10 -5.09
N LYS A 566 -11.36 -4.11 -4.34
CA LYS A 566 -11.88 -3.90 -2.97
C LYS A 566 -10.82 -3.31 -2.03
N ASP A 567 -9.54 -3.60 -2.30
CA ASP A 567 -8.40 -3.21 -1.47
C ASP A 567 -7.74 -1.91 -1.98
N ASP A 568 -8.10 -1.45 -3.18
CA ASP A 568 -7.65 -0.18 -3.76
C ASP A 568 -8.60 0.95 -3.35
N THR A 569 -8.67 1.19 -2.04
CA THR A 569 -9.51 2.22 -1.42
C THR A 569 -8.69 3.13 -0.48
N LEU A 570 -9.35 4.12 0.11
CA LEU A 570 -8.86 4.92 1.22
C LEU A 570 -9.73 4.66 2.47
N PRO A 571 -9.22 4.93 3.68
CA PRO A 571 -10.04 5.05 4.88
C PRO A 571 -11.26 5.94 4.66
N ARG A 572 -12.38 5.58 5.28
CA ARG A 572 -13.68 6.24 5.06
C ARG A 572 -13.59 7.74 5.28
N ARG A 573 -12.89 8.18 6.33
CA ARG A 573 -12.60 9.59 6.64
C ARG A 573 -12.24 10.41 5.39
N PHE A 574 -11.31 9.93 4.56
CA PHE A 574 -10.88 10.70 3.39
C PHE A 574 -11.89 10.75 2.23
N LEU A 575 -12.87 9.84 2.25
CA LEU A 575 -13.92 9.74 1.25
C LEU A 575 -15.18 10.52 1.63
N THR A 576 -15.42 10.72 2.93
CA THR A 576 -16.68 11.28 3.44
C THR A 576 -16.53 12.51 4.33
N GLU A 577 -15.39 12.73 4.98
CA GLU A 577 -15.19 13.81 5.95
C GLU A 577 -14.24 14.87 5.37
N GLY A 578 -14.71 16.12 5.31
CA GLY A 578 -13.87 17.27 5.01
C GLY A 578 -12.90 17.60 6.16
N ARG A 579 -12.16 18.70 6.02
CA ARG A 579 -11.21 19.20 7.03
C ARG A 579 -11.60 20.59 7.46
N GLY A 580 -11.46 20.91 8.74
CA GLY A 580 -11.72 22.27 9.25
C GLY A 580 -10.88 23.36 8.55
N CYS A 581 -9.67 23.03 8.09
CA CYS A 581 -8.79 23.94 7.35
C CYS A 581 -9.13 24.10 5.86
N ASP A 582 -10.19 23.46 5.35
CA ASP A 582 -10.69 23.63 3.98
C ASP A 582 -12.16 24.06 4.03
N ASP A 583 -12.43 25.33 3.73
CA ASP A 583 -13.78 25.91 3.74
C ASP A 583 -14.78 25.14 2.87
N LYS A 584 -14.30 24.46 1.83
CA LYS A 584 -15.12 23.67 0.91
C LYS A 584 -15.29 22.22 1.36
N GLN A 585 -14.70 21.83 2.49
CA GLN A 585 -14.80 20.51 3.11
C GLN A 585 -14.57 19.37 2.10
N ARG A 586 -13.57 19.52 1.22
CA ARG A 586 -13.40 18.59 0.09
C ARG A 586 -12.95 17.21 0.57
N THR A 587 -13.49 16.19 -0.08
CA THR A 587 -13.09 14.79 0.07
C THR A 587 -12.42 14.29 -1.22
N VAL A 588 -11.80 13.10 -1.17
CA VAL A 588 -11.10 12.53 -2.32
C VAL A 588 -12.08 11.81 -3.26
N PRO A 589 -12.26 12.26 -4.52
CA PRO A 589 -13.11 11.59 -5.51
C PRO A 589 -12.39 10.38 -6.13
N LEU A 590 -12.20 9.32 -5.34
CA LEU A 590 -11.33 8.19 -5.69
C LEU A 590 -11.82 7.40 -6.92
N GLN A 591 -13.12 7.07 -7.00
CA GLN A 591 -13.63 6.10 -7.99
C GLN A 591 -13.37 6.51 -9.46
N PRO A 592 -13.60 7.77 -9.89
CA PRO A 592 -13.24 8.21 -11.24
C PRO A 592 -11.74 8.09 -11.54
N MET A 593 -10.89 8.44 -10.57
CA MET A 593 -9.44 8.37 -10.72
C MET A 593 -8.95 6.91 -10.79
N LEU A 594 -9.48 6.03 -9.95
CA LEU A 594 -9.17 4.60 -9.93
C LEU A 594 -9.55 3.93 -11.25
N ASN A 595 -10.73 4.24 -11.78
CA ASN A 595 -11.17 3.74 -13.09
C ASN A 595 -10.25 4.19 -14.22
N ALA A 596 -9.82 5.46 -14.21
CA ALA A 596 -8.85 5.95 -15.18
C ALA A 596 -7.49 5.25 -15.04
N TYR A 597 -7.07 4.99 -13.81
CA TYR A 597 -5.82 4.29 -13.52
C TYR A 597 -5.79 2.86 -14.07
N TYR A 598 -6.83 2.05 -13.82
CA TYR A 598 -6.90 0.67 -14.36
C TYR A 598 -6.84 0.64 -15.89
N ARG A 599 -7.59 1.51 -16.57
CA ARG A 599 -7.53 1.63 -18.04
C ARG A 599 -6.13 1.97 -18.53
N LEU A 600 -5.45 2.92 -17.87
CA LEU A 600 -4.09 3.33 -18.24
C LEU A 600 -3.05 2.25 -17.97
N ARG A 601 -3.24 1.45 -16.91
CA ARG A 601 -2.38 0.30 -16.56
C ARG A 601 -2.61 -0.90 -17.46
N GLY A 602 -3.80 -1.04 -18.05
CA GLY A 602 -4.23 -2.24 -18.75
C GLY A 602 -4.63 -3.34 -17.77
N TYR A 603 -5.28 -2.95 -16.69
CA TYR A 603 -5.93 -3.85 -15.73
C TYR A 603 -7.41 -3.98 -16.07
N ASP A 604 -8.02 -5.08 -15.63
CA ASP A 604 -9.46 -5.28 -15.73
C ASP A 604 -10.23 -4.39 -14.71
N PRO A 605 -11.58 -4.39 -14.72
CA PRO A 605 -12.36 -3.61 -13.75
C PRO A 605 -12.12 -3.99 -12.29
N GLN A 606 -11.63 -5.21 -12.01
CA GLN A 606 -11.25 -5.70 -10.68
C GLN A 606 -9.82 -5.33 -10.28
N GLY A 607 -9.09 -4.59 -11.12
CA GLY A 607 -7.72 -4.18 -10.86
C GLY A 607 -6.70 -5.31 -11.03
N ILE A 608 -7.05 -6.36 -11.77
CA ILE A 608 -6.18 -7.50 -12.08
C ILE A 608 -5.42 -7.18 -13.38
N PRO A 609 -4.08 -7.37 -13.43
CA PRO A 609 -3.33 -7.23 -14.67
C PRO A 609 -3.84 -8.18 -15.77
N THR A 610 -4.24 -7.64 -16.91
CA THR A 610 -4.70 -8.46 -18.05
C THR A 610 -3.55 -9.25 -18.67
N GLU A 611 -3.83 -10.40 -19.27
CA GLU A 611 -2.85 -11.21 -20.00
C GLU A 611 -2.12 -10.42 -21.09
N LYS A 612 -2.85 -9.55 -21.81
CA LYS A 612 -2.28 -8.64 -22.80
C LYS A 612 -1.21 -7.74 -22.18
N THR A 613 -1.44 -7.24 -20.96
CA THR A 613 -0.47 -6.43 -20.23
C THR A 613 0.73 -7.25 -19.77
N LEU A 614 0.52 -8.46 -19.23
CA LEU A 614 1.58 -9.37 -18.82
C LEU A 614 2.49 -9.73 -20.00
N LYS A 615 1.90 -10.17 -21.12
CA LYS A 615 2.62 -10.48 -22.37
C LYS A 615 3.40 -9.28 -22.92
N ARG A 616 2.79 -8.08 -22.96
CA ARG A 616 3.45 -6.84 -23.43
C ARG A 616 4.67 -6.48 -22.58
N LEU A 617 4.62 -6.76 -21.28
CA LEU A 617 5.72 -6.52 -20.35
C LEU A 617 6.70 -7.69 -20.29
N GLY A 618 6.37 -8.86 -20.84
CA GLY A 618 7.16 -10.08 -20.71
C GLY A 618 7.19 -10.54 -19.25
N ILE A 619 6.02 -10.69 -18.66
CA ILE A 619 5.84 -11.36 -17.36
C ILE A 619 5.17 -12.69 -17.70
N GLU A 620 5.82 -13.79 -17.34
CA GLU A 620 5.29 -15.13 -17.52
C GLU A 620 4.38 -15.44 -16.33
N PRO A 621 3.06 -15.62 -16.54
CA PRO A 621 2.13 -15.90 -15.45
C PRO A 621 2.40 -17.28 -14.87
N LYS A 622 2.72 -17.35 -13.57
CA LYS A 622 2.92 -18.60 -12.82
C LYS A 622 1.59 -19.13 -12.27
N TRP A 623 0.62 -18.25 -12.08
CA TRP A 623 -0.65 -18.58 -11.41
C TRP A 623 -1.85 -18.24 -12.27
N GLU A 624 -2.80 -19.16 -12.34
CA GLU A 624 -4.13 -18.86 -12.86
C GLU A 624 -4.84 -17.92 -11.88
N MET A 625 -5.21 -16.75 -12.40
CA MET A 625 -5.96 -15.75 -11.65
C MET A 625 -7.44 -16.00 -11.90
N MET A 626 -8.23 -16.14 -10.84
CA MET A 626 -9.69 -16.15 -11.00
C MET A 626 -10.16 -14.74 -11.36
N THR A 627 -10.12 -14.44 -12.65
CA THR A 627 -10.84 -13.32 -13.23
C THR A 627 -12.27 -13.76 -13.45
N ASP A 628 -13.24 -12.99 -12.97
CA ASP A 628 -14.60 -13.19 -13.43
C ASP A 628 -14.67 -12.68 -14.87
N GLU A 629 -14.42 -13.54 -15.86
CA GLU A 629 -14.40 -13.20 -17.30
C GLU A 629 -15.63 -12.40 -17.74
N ARG A 630 -16.75 -12.60 -17.03
CA ARG A 630 -18.01 -11.89 -17.23
C ARG A 630 -17.86 -10.38 -17.07
N LEU A 631 -16.98 -9.89 -16.20
CA LEU A 631 -16.78 -8.45 -15.94
C LEU A 631 -15.92 -7.74 -17.00
N GLY A 632 -15.14 -8.49 -17.80
CA GLY A 632 -14.33 -7.92 -18.88
C GLY A 632 -15.16 -7.30 -20.01
N HIS A 633 -16.41 -7.75 -20.16
CA HIS A 633 -17.33 -7.34 -21.23
C HIS A 633 -18.46 -6.39 -20.80
N PHE A 634 -18.58 -6.08 -19.50
CA PHE A 634 -19.60 -5.15 -19.03
C PHE A 634 -19.18 -3.69 -19.29
N LYS A 635 -19.85 -3.03 -20.24
CA LYS A 635 -19.93 -1.56 -20.24
C LYS A 635 -20.77 -1.16 -19.02
N MET A 636 -20.17 -0.42 -18.08
CA MET A 636 -20.91 0.20 -16.96
C MET A 636 -22.00 1.13 -17.54
N VAL A 637 -23.25 0.67 -17.50
CA VAL A 637 -24.41 1.53 -17.70
C VAL A 637 -24.85 1.95 -16.31
N SER A 638 -24.37 3.11 -15.84
CA SER A 638 -25.01 3.79 -14.73
C SER A 638 -26.17 4.59 -15.30
N PRO A 639 -27.43 4.36 -14.88
CA PRO A 639 -28.49 5.33 -15.10
C PRO A 639 -28.04 6.70 -14.55
N GLY A 640 -28.59 7.80 -15.09
CA GLY A 640 -28.14 9.18 -14.85
C GLY A 640 -28.24 9.68 -13.40
N GLY A 641 -28.71 10.91 -13.20
CA GLY A 641 -28.78 11.52 -11.86
C GLY A 641 -29.62 10.73 -10.84
N LYS A 642 -29.50 11.09 -9.55
CA LYS A 642 -30.22 10.47 -8.42
C LYS A 642 -31.73 10.20 -8.67
N PRO A 643 -32.50 11.10 -9.34
CA PRO A 643 -33.92 10.84 -9.62
C PRO A 643 -34.16 9.65 -10.56
N VAL A 644 -33.31 9.51 -11.59
CA VAL A 644 -33.41 8.42 -12.58
C VAL A 644 -33.10 7.09 -11.92
N LYS A 645 -32.06 7.05 -11.07
CA LYS A 645 -31.71 5.86 -10.29
C LYS A 645 -32.85 5.46 -9.36
N TRP A 646 -33.51 6.43 -8.72
CA TRP A 646 -34.61 6.18 -7.79
C TRP A 646 -35.82 5.57 -8.51
N VAL A 647 -36.25 6.13 -9.65
CA VAL A 647 -37.34 5.58 -10.47
C VAL A 647 -37.02 4.17 -10.95
N TYR A 648 -35.81 3.96 -11.49
CA TYR A 648 -35.37 2.65 -11.95
C TYR A 648 -35.40 1.61 -10.83
N LEU A 649 -34.87 1.94 -9.65
CA LEU A 649 -34.85 1.04 -8.49
C LEU A 649 -36.27 0.73 -8.00
N SER A 650 -37.18 1.70 -7.99
CA SER A 650 -38.59 1.48 -7.63
C SER A 650 -39.27 0.47 -8.57
N ILE A 651 -39.05 0.60 -9.88
CA ILE A 651 -39.59 -0.34 -10.89
C ILE A 651 -38.99 -1.73 -10.67
N MET A 652 -37.68 -1.82 -10.48
CA MET A 652 -36.99 -3.10 -10.30
C MET A 652 -37.43 -3.82 -9.02
N LEU A 653 -37.55 -3.12 -7.89
CA LEU A 653 -38.01 -3.71 -6.63
C LEU A 653 -39.47 -4.15 -6.71
N TRP A 654 -40.34 -3.38 -7.38
CA TRP A 654 -41.71 -3.81 -7.67
C TRP A 654 -41.72 -5.10 -8.51
N PHE A 655 -40.91 -5.15 -9.56
CA PHE A 655 -40.83 -6.29 -10.46
C PHE A 655 -40.29 -7.55 -9.76
N VAL A 656 -39.24 -7.41 -8.95
CA VAL A 656 -38.64 -8.50 -8.17
C VAL A 656 -39.64 -9.03 -7.15
N GLY A 657 -40.33 -8.17 -6.40
CA GLY A 657 -41.35 -8.61 -5.43
C GLY A 657 -42.49 -9.39 -6.09
N ARG A 658 -42.93 -8.96 -7.27
CA ARG A 658 -43.97 -9.65 -8.06
C ARG A 658 -43.47 -10.96 -8.65
N ALA A 659 -42.22 -11.00 -9.09
CA ALA A 659 -41.62 -12.22 -9.61
C ALA A 659 -41.38 -13.26 -8.51
N ILE A 660 -41.10 -12.85 -7.27
CA ILE A 660 -41.07 -13.75 -6.11
C ILE A 660 -42.45 -14.40 -5.90
N GLN A 661 -43.52 -13.59 -5.89
CA GLN A 661 -44.89 -14.11 -5.78
C GLN A 661 -45.23 -15.10 -6.91
N ALA A 662 -44.86 -14.78 -8.16
CA ALA A 662 -45.10 -15.66 -9.29
C ALA A 662 -44.24 -16.94 -9.22
N GLY A 663 -42.96 -16.79 -8.86
CA GLY A 663 -41.99 -17.88 -8.71
C GLY A 663 -42.44 -18.91 -7.68
N ALA A 664 -42.95 -18.47 -6.53
CA ALA A 664 -43.49 -19.37 -5.49
C ALA A 664 -44.67 -20.23 -5.98
N ARG A 665 -45.39 -19.81 -7.03
CA ARG A 665 -46.50 -20.58 -7.61
C ARG A 665 -46.07 -21.48 -8.77
N VAL A 666 -45.05 -21.08 -9.53
CA VAL A 666 -44.70 -21.70 -10.82
C VAL A 666 -43.46 -22.60 -10.70
N ASP A 667 -42.48 -22.22 -9.88
CA ASP A 667 -41.23 -22.95 -9.72
C ASP A 667 -41.20 -23.79 -8.44
N ARG A 668 -40.80 -25.06 -8.58
CA ARG A 668 -40.80 -26.04 -7.48
C ARG A 668 -39.72 -25.73 -6.45
N GLU A 669 -38.56 -25.22 -6.87
CA GLU A 669 -37.43 -24.97 -5.96
C GLU A 669 -37.63 -23.67 -5.19
N VAL A 670 -38.19 -22.64 -5.83
CA VAL A 670 -38.66 -21.43 -5.12
C VAL A 670 -39.73 -21.79 -4.11
N ARG A 671 -40.71 -22.64 -4.46
CA ARG A 671 -41.74 -23.10 -3.52
C ARG A 671 -41.15 -23.85 -2.32
N LYS A 672 -40.26 -24.82 -2.56
CA LYS A 672 -39.56 -25.54 -1.47
C LYS A 672 -38.79 -24.61 -0.54
N ALA A 673 -38.16 -23.56 -1.07
CA ALA A 673 -37.46 -22.58 -0.25
C ALA A 673 -38.41 -21.69 0.57
N PHE A 674 -39.64 -21.46 0.09
CA PHE A 674 -40.68 -20.82 0.90
C PHE A 674 -41.33 -21.76 1.92
N ASP A 675 -41.33 -23.07 1.69
CA ASP A 675 -41.85 -24.05 2.66
C ASP A 675 -41.00 -24.08 3.94
N THR A 676 -39.72 -23.70 3.88
CA THR A 676 -38.85 -23.55 5.07
C THR A 676 -39.06 -22.25 5.83
N ILE A 677 -39.85 -21.31 5.29
CA ILE A 677 -40.19 -20.05 5.95
C ILE A 677 -41.53 -20.22 6.71
N PRO A 678 -41.64 -19.79 7.98
CA PRO A 678 -42.88 -19.88 8.75
C PRO A 678 -44.07 -19.19 8.07
N ASP A 679 -45.27 -19.71 8.30
CA ASP A 679 -46.50 -19.05 7.85
C ASP A 679 -46.76 -17.77 8.66
N GLY A 680 -47.21 -16.71 7.99
CA GLY A 680 -47.32 -15.37 8.58
C GLY A 680 -46.06 -14.50 8.43
N PHE A 681 -44.94 -15.07 7.95
CA PHE A 681 -43.67 -14.36 7.82
C PHE A 681 -43.67 -13.30 6.72
N THR A 682 -43.14 -12.12 7.02
CA THR A 682 -43.03 -10.98 6.12
C THR A 682 -41.60 -10.47 6.09
N PHE A 683 -41.04 -10.27 4.89
CA PHE A 683 -39.74 -9.64 4.72
C PHE A 683 -39.77 -8.42 3.80
N ALA A 684 -38.84 -7.50 4.04
CA ALA A 684 -38.63 -6.32 3.20
C ALA A 684 -37.22 -6.29 2.62
N LEU A 685 -37.08 -5.88 1.36
CA LEU A 685 -35.81 -5.46 0.77
C LEU A 685 -35.87 -3.95 0.53
N THR A 686 -34.95 -3.21 1.15
CA THR A 686 -34.95 -1.74 1.18
C THR A 686 -33.61 -1.18 0.71
N VAL A 687 -33.59 0.05 0.22
CA VAL A 687 -32.35 0.77 -0.15
C VAL A 687 -32.14 1.93 0.83
N ALA A 688 -30.97 2.03 1.45
CA ALA A 688 -30.64 3.11 2.38
C ALA A 688 -30.17 4.41 1.67
N PRO A 689 -30.28 5.59 2.32
CA PRO A 689 -30.92 5.82 3.63
C PRO A 689 -32.45 5.93 3.57
N ASP A 690 -33.01 6.47 2.49
CA ASP A 690 -34.47 6.57 2.23
C ASP A 690 -34.77 6.23 0.76
N GLY A 691 -34.28 5.07 0.33
CA GLY A 691 -34.47 4.56 -1.02
C GLY A 691 -35.76 3.74 -1.17
N PRO A 692 -36.04 3.28 -2.40
CA PRO A 692 -37.20 2.44 -2.65
C PRO A 692 -37.12 1.10 -1.91
N ALA A 693 -38.26 0.45 -1.76
CA ALA A 693 -38.38 -0.82 -1.05
C ALA A 693 -39.41 -1.75 -1.70
N MET A 694 -39.35 -3.02 -1.34
CA MET A 694 -40.38 -4.02 -1.62
C MET A 694 -40.67 -4.83 -0.36
N VAL A 695 -41.92 -5.27 -0.20
CA VAL A 695 -42.37 -6.12 0.90
C VAL A 695 -43.06 -7.36 0.34
N VAL A 696 -42.68 -8.53 0.82
CA VAL A 696 -43.25 -9.83 0.46
C VAL A 696 -43.61 -10.58 1.74
N GLY A 697 -44.79 -11.20 1.77
CA GLY A 697 -45.23 -12.01 2.91
C GLY A 697 -45.80 -13.36 2.50
N LYS A 698 -45.66 -14.35 3.38
CA LYS A 698 -46.31 -15.66 3.31
C LYS A 698 -47.52 -15.62 4.25
N ASP A 699 -48.73 -15.69 3.71
CA ASP A 699 -49.94 -15.65 4.54
C ASP A 699 -50.11 -16.93 5.38
N LYS A 700 -51.05 -16.93 6.35
CA LYS A 700 -51.31 -18.07 7.24
C LYS A 700 -51.78 -19.35 6.51
N ALA A 701 -52.12 -19.24 5.24
CA ALA A 701 -52.47 -20.38 4.38
C ALA A 701 -51.26 -20.83 3.52
N GLY A 702 -50.06 -20.34 3.82
CA GLY A 702 -48.82 -20.67 3.14
C GLY A 702 -48.63 -19.97 1.78
N LYS A 703 -49.50 -19.03 1.40
CA LYS A 703 -49.47 -18.38 0.08
C LYS A 703 -48.61 -17.11 0.11
N VAL A 704 -47.62 -17.08 -0.79
CA VAL A 704 -46.71 -15.93 -0.94
C VAL A 704 -47.38 -14.80 -1.75
N ARG A 705 -47.27 -13.57 -1.25
CA ARG A 705 -47.82 -12.35 -1.88
C ARG A 705 -46.85 -11.19 -1.80
N TYR A 706 -46.80 -10.40 -2.88
CA TYR A 706 -46.20 -9.08 -2.87
C TYR A 706 -47.15 -8.10 -2.18
N LEU A 707 -46.70 -7.47 -1.11
CA LEU A 707 -47.51 -6.58 -0.28
C LEU A 707 -47.34 -5.10 -0.65
N GLY A 708 -46.35 -4.75 -1.47
CA GLY A 708 -46.14 -3.38 -1.97
C GLY A 708 -44.78 -2.80 -1.61
N ALA A 709 -44.62 -1.50 -1.81
CA ALA A 709 -43.33 -0.81 -1.72
C ALA A 709 -43.07 -0.08 -0.38
N ASN A 710 -44.05 -0.07 0.53
CA ASN A 710 -43.93 0.66 1.80
C ASN A 710 -43.77 -0.31 2.99
N PRO A 711 -42.57 -0.42 3.58
CA PRO A 711 -42.33 -1.25 4.76
C PRO A 711 -42.82 -0.62 6.07
N ARG A 712 -43.04 0.71 6.13
CA ARG A 712 -43.40 1.41 7.38
C ARG A 712 -44.84 1.16 7.85
N GLN A 713 -45.71 0.67 6.98
CA GLN A 713 -47.12 0.41 7.28
C GLN A 713 -47.38 -1.01 7.77
N ARG A 714 -46.34 -1.82 8.00
CA ARG A 714 -46.46 -3.25 8.29
C ARG A 714 -45.41 -3.72 9.28
N TYR A 715 -45.75 -4.77 10.02
CA TYR A 715 -44.76 -5.54 10.77
C TYR A 715 -43.89 -6.34 9.79
N ILE A 716 -42.57 -6.32 9.99
CA ILE A 716 -41.58 -6.96 9.12
C ILE A 716 -40.71 -7.87 10.00
N ASP A 717 -40.78 -9.18 9.78
CA ASP A 717 -39.99 -10.19 10.50
C ASP A 717 -38.51 -10.20 10.08
N LEU A 718 -38.24 -9.83 8.83
CA LEU A 718 -36.88 -9.74 8.28
C LEU A 718 -36.73 -8.54 7.35
N LYS A 719 -35.75 -7.69 7.64
CA LYS A 719 -35.41 -6.53 6.81
C LYS A 719 -34.01 -6.67 6.23
N LEU A 720 -33.94 -6.75 4.91
CA LEU A 720 -32.70 -6.68 4.14
C LEU A 720 -32.53 -5.24 3.63
N THR A 721 -31.41 -4.60 3.95
CA THR A 721 -31.16 -3.20 3.57
C THR A 721 -29.90 -3.07 2.74
N ILE A 722 -30.03 -2.65 1.49
CA ILE A 722 -28.91 -2.34 0.60
C ILE A 722 -28.31 -1.00 1.05
N LYS A 723 -27.01 -1.00 1.41
CA LYS A 723 -26.35 0.11 2.12
C LYS A 723 -26.38 1.46 1.40
N ASN A 724 -26.50 1.49 0.07
CA ASN A 724 -26.64 2.71 -0.71
C ASN A 724 -27.23 2.47 -2.11
N ILE A 725 -27.65 3.55 -2.77
CA ILE A 725 -28.22 3.54 -4.13
C ILE A 725 -27.26 2.94 -5.16
N GLU A 726 -25.95 3.17 -5.06
CA GLU A 726 -24.99 2.63 -6.04
C GLU A 726 -24.86 1.10 -5.93
N ALA A 727 -24.85 0.56 -4.71
CA ALA A 727 -24.89 -0.88 -4.48
C ALA A 727 -26.19 -1.49 -5.01
N ALA A 728 -27.32 -0.79 -4.86
CA ALA A 728 -28.60 -1.22 -5.41
C ALA A 728 -28.59 -1.20 -6.94
N ILE A 729 -27.98 -0.18 -7.56
CA ILE A 729 -27.81 -0.14 -9.02
C ILE A 729 -26.96 -1.31 -9.50
N LEU A 730 -25.86 -1.62 -8.82
CA LEU A 730 -25.02 -2.77 -9.17
C LEU A 730 -25.81 -4.09 -9.11
N LEU A 731 -26.65 -4.26 -8.09
CA LEU A 731 -27.52 -5.43 -7.97
C LEU A 731 -28.59 -5.49 -9.07
N PHE A 732 -29.37 -4.42 -9.25
CA PHE A 732 -30.54 -4.44 -10.12
C PHE A 732 -30.24 -4.21 -11.61
N THR A 733 -29.04 -3.71 -11.94
CA THR A 733 -28.50 -3.77 -13.31
C THR A 733 -27.76 -5.09 -13.57
N PHE A 734 -27.82 -6.04 -12.63
CA PHE A 734 -27.22 -7.37 -12.72
C PHE A 734 -25.70 -7.36 -12.94
N GLN A 735 -25.04 -6.32 -12.44
CA GLN A 735 -23.57 -6.24 -12.38
C GLN A 735 -23.02 -7.06 -11.21
N GLU A 736 -23.86 -7.35 -10.22
CA GLU A 736 -23.60 -8.28 -9.12
C GLU A 736 -24.87 -9.08 -8.81
N SER A 737 -24.72 -10.34 -8.38
CA SER A 737 -25.82 -11.13 -7.84
C SER A 737 -26.10 -10.79 -6.38
N THR A 738 -27.30 -11.11 -5.87
CA THR A 738 -27.63 -10.92 -4.45
C THR A 738 -26.60 -11.60 -3.53
N VAL A 739 -26.14 -12.82 -3.87
CA VAL A 739 -25.13 -13.55 -3.07
C VAL A 739 -23.80 -12.81 -3.01
N MET A 740 -23.34 -12.23 -4.13
CA MET A 740 -22.10 -11.46 -4.17
C MET A 740 -22.22 -10.14 -3.42
N ALA A 741 -23.40 -9.51 -3.46
CA ALA A 741 -23.67 -8.30 -2.68
C ALA A 741 -23.59 -8.56 -1.17
N VAL A 742 -24.09 -9.72 -0.69
CA VAL A 742 -23.93 -10.15 0.71
C VAL A 742 -22.45 -10.39 1.04
N ALA A 743 -21.73 -11.16 0.22
CA ALA A 743 -20.31 -11.48 0.45
C ALA A 743 -19.39 -10.23 0.44
N ARG A 744 -19.83 -9.15 -0.21
CA ARG A 744 -19.12 -7.86 -0.28
C ARG A 744 -19.63 -6.83 0.72
N ASP A 745 -20.37 -7.26 1.74
CA ASP A 745 -20.86 -6.42 2.84
C ASP A 745 -21.69 -5.21 2.35
N ARG A 746 -22.57 -5.43 1.36
CA ARG A 746 -23.44 -4.39 0.78
C ARG A 746 -24.88 -4.45 1.27
N LEU A 747 -25.23 -5.51 2.00
CA LEU A 747 -26.55 -5.75 2.57
C LEU A 747 -26.43 -5.81 4.08
N ILE A 748 -27.28 -5.06 4.78
CA ILE A 748 -27.51 -5.17 6.21
C ILE A 748 -28.69 -6.10 6.41
N VAL A 749 -28.53 -7.07 7.31
CA VAL A 749 -29.58 -8.01 7.70
C VAL A 749 -30.07 -7.61 9.09
N ASP A 750 -31.37 -7.40 9.22
CA ASP A 750 -32.05 -7.11 10.48
C ASP A 750 -33.19 -8.13 10.64
N GLY A 751 -32.97 -9.13 11.51
CA GLY A 751 -33.80 -10.31 11.67
C GLY A 751 -32.99 -11.61 11.75
N ASP A 752 -33.68 -12.76 11.67
CA ASP A 752 -33.07 -14.08 11.78
C ASP A 752 -32.13 -14.42 10.59
N ILE A 753 -30.89 -14.83 10.91
CA ILE A 753 -29.85 -15.10 9.90
C ILE A 753 -30.21 -16.30 8.99
N PRO A 754 -30.65 -17.47 9.51
CA PRO A 754 -31.17 -18.55 8.68
C PRO A 754 -32.28 -18.13 7.71
N ALA A 755 -33.25 -17.34 8.19
CA ALA A 755 -34.30 -16.78 7.34
C ALA A 755 -33.72 -15.85 6.27
N ALA A 756 -32.75 -15.01 6.62
CA ALA A 756 -32.04 -14.14 5.68
C ALA A 756 -31.31 -14.93 4.60
N CYS A 757 -30.60 -16.00 4.96
CA CYS A 757 -29.95 -16.89 4.00
C CYS A 757 -30.95 -17.53 3.04
N THR A 758 -32.13 -17.90 3.54
CA THR A 758 -33.21 -18.48 2.73
C THR A 758 -33.79 -17.45 1.76
N VAL A 759 -34.06 -16.22 2.22
CA VAL A 759 -34.55 -15.12 1.37
C VAL A 759 -33.50 -14.72 0.32
N VAL A 760 -32.22 -14.65 0.68
CA VAL A 760 -31.12 -14.39 -0.27
C VAL A 760 -31.06 -15.48 -1.35
N ARG A 761 -31.26 -16.75 -0.98
CA ARG A 761 -31.32 -17.86 -1.94
C ARG A 761 -32.54 -17.74 -2.86
N ILE A 762 -33.69 -17.33 -2.34
CA ILE A 762 -34.89 -17.07 -3.14
C ILE A 762 -34.66 -15.94 -4.14
N LEU A 763 -34.04 -14.84 -3.70
CA LEU A 763 -33.69 -13.71 -4.57
C LEU A 763 -32.76 -14.15 -5.71
N ASP A 764 -31.70 -14.90 -5.40
CA ASP A 764 -30.76 -15.44 -6.40
C ASP A 764 -31.47 -16.35 -7.42
N MET A 765 -32.42 -17.20 -6.98
CA MET A 765 -33.23 -18.02 -7.88
C MET A 765 -34.16 -17.19 -8.76
N VAL A 766 -34.81 -16.17 -8.19
CA VAL A 766 -35.78 -15.34 -8.91
C VAL A 766 -35.10 -14.42 -9.92
N GLU A 767 -33.90 -13.89 -9.61
CA GLU A 767 -33.07 -13.11 -10.53
C GLU A 767 -32.88 -13.81 -11.89
N VAL A 768 -32.73 -15.14 -11.88
CA VAL A 768 -32.61 -15.94 -13.12
C VAL A 768 -33.85 -15.83 -13.99
N PHE A 769 -35.04 -15.69 -13.41
CA PHE A 769 -36.29 -15.56 -14.18
C PHE A 769 -36.47 -14.17 -14.79
N LEU A 770 -35.84 -13.14 -14.23
CA LEU A 770 -35.95 -11.76 -14.68
C LEU A 770 -35.10 -11.47 -15.93
N LEU A 771 -34.19 -12.39 -16.28
CA LEU A 771 -33.21 -12.20 -17.35
C LEU A 771 -33.46 -13.08 -18.59
N PRO A 772 -33.38 -12.52 -19.82
CA PRO A 772 -33.23 -13.29 -21.06
C PRO A 772 -32.12 -14.35 -20.93
N LYS A 773 -32.25 -15.52 -21.57
CA LYS A 773 -31.31 -16.65 -21.40
C LYS A 773 -29.85 -16.23 -21.60
N LEU A 774 -29.58 -15.34 -22.57
CA LEU A 774 -28.27 -14.76 -22.87
C LEU A 774 -27.67 -13.98 -21.68
N LEU A 775 -28.51 -13.28 -20.90
CA LEU A 775 -28.09 -12.47 -19.74
C LEU A 775 -28.09 -13.31 -18.44
N ALA A 776 -29.04 -14.22 -18.30
CA ALA A 776 -29.18 -15.10 -17.14
C ALA A 776 -28.02 -16.11 -17.00
N SER A 777 -27.51 -16.63 -18.13
CA SER A 777 -26.34 -17.52 -18.13
C SER A 777 -25.02 -16.80 -17.79
N LEU A 778 -25.03 -15.46 -17.81
CA LEU A 778 -23.91 -14.63 -17.38
C LEU A 778 -24.04 -14.26 -15.90
N ALA A 779 -25.24 -13.99 -15.38
CA ALA A 779 -25.37 -13.47 -14.01
C ALA A 779 -25.31 -14.52 -12.88
N VAL A 780 -25.75 -15.77 -13.11
CA VAL A 780 -26.01 -16.74 -12.00
C VAL A 780 -25.18 -18.02 -12.14
N ARG A 781 -24.62 -18.53 -11.03
CA ARG A 781 -23.77 -19.75 -10.98
C ARG A 781 -24.53 -21.04 -11.32
N ARG A 782 -25.85 -21.09 -11.07
CA ARG A 782 -26.71 -22.23 -11.36
C ARG A 782 -27.89 -21.78 -12.19
N TYR A 783 -27.92 -22.21 -13.44
CA TYR A 783 -29.11 -22.07 -14.27
C TYR A 783 -30.07 -23.22 -13.92
N PRO A 784 -31.36 -22.97 -13.61
CA PRO A 784 -32.33 -24.03 -13.36
C PRO A 784 -32.34 -25.03 -14.53
N GLN A 785 -32.07 -26.30 -14.23
CA GLN A 785 -32.11 -27.39 -15.19
C GLN A 785 -33.58 -27.71 -15.50
N TRP A 786 -34.14 -27.00 -16.47
CA TRP A 786 -35.49 -27.22 -16.96
C TRP A 786 -35.43 -27.87 -18.36
N PRO A 787 -36.31 -28.83 -18.68
CA PRO A 787 -36.54 -29.27 -20.04
C PRO A 787 -36.83 -28.05 -20.95
N PRO A 788 -36.32 -27.98 -22.19
CA PRO A 788 -36.40 -26.79 -23.04
C PRO A 788 -37.81 -26.19 -23.14
N PHE A 789 -38.83 -27.05 -23.30
CA PHE A 789 -40.23 -26.64 -23.39
C PHE A 789 -40.77 -26.00 -22.09
N ARG A 790 -40.54 -26.66 -20.95
CA ARG A 790 -40.96 -26.17 -19.62
C ARG A 790 -40.30 -24.85 -19.26
N LYS A 791 -39.11 -24.58 -19.81
CA LYS A 791 -38.36 -23.36 -19.59
C LYS A 791 -38.96 -22.12 -20.24
N TYR A 792 -39.39 -22.24 -21.49
CA TYR A 792 -40.04 -21.13 -22.18
C TYR A 792 -41.43 -20.87 -21.60
N VAL A 793 -42.23 -21.93 -21.38
CA VAL A 793 -43.57 -21.81 -20.80
C VAL A 793 -43.54 -21.27 -19.37
N GLY A 794 -42.66 -21.79 -18.51
CA GLY A 794 -42.53 -21.34 -17.11
C GLY A 794 -42.08 -19.89 -16.99
N ARG A 795 -41.11 -19.45 -17.81
CA ARG A 795 -40.69 -18.05 -17.88
C ARG A 795 -41.82 -17.17 -18.38
N THR A 796 -42.46 -17.52 -19.49
CA THR A 796 -43.58 -16.74 -20.04
C THR A 796 -44.71 -16.61 -19.01
N LEU A 797 -45.04 -17.67 -18.28
CA LEU A 797 -46.02 -17.63 -17.20
C LEU A 797 -45.58 -16.72 -16.04
N ILE A 798 -44.31 -16.74 -15.63
CA ILE A 798 -43.79 -15.86 -14.59
C ILE A 798 -43.85 -14.39 -15.06
N TYR A 799 -43.38 -14.07 -16.26
CA TYR A 799 -43.47 -12.71 -16.81
C TYR A 799 -44.93 -12.24 -16.92
N LEU A 800 -45.80 -13.08 -17.48
CA LEU A 800 -47.22 -12.77 -17.66
C LEU A 800 -47.91 -12.55 -16.32
N ARG A 801 -47.66 -13.39 -15.32
CA ARG A 801 -48.21 -13.21 -13.95
C ARG A 801 -47.60 -12.03 -13.21
N THR A 802 -46.33 -11.71 -13.44
CA THR A 802 -45.65 -10.55 -12.83
C THR A 802 -46.29 -9.24 -13.31
N VAL A 803 -46.56 -9.15 -14.63
CA VAL A 803 -47.18 -7.97 -15.27
C VAL A 803 -48.69 -7.90 -15.05
N VAL A 804 -49.43 -9.00 -15.25
CA VAL A 804 -50.91 -9.04 -15.22
C VAL A 804 -51.47 -9.24 -13.82
N GLY A 805 -50.72 -9.83 -12.89
CA GLY A 805 -51.11 -9.98 -11.48
C GLY A 805 -52.04 -11.11 -11.11
N LEU A 806 -52.25 -12.05 -12.02
CA LEU A 806 -53.03 -13.27 -11.81
C LEU A 806 -52.28 -14.33 -10.97
#